data_AF-A0A9P9IAE8-F1
#
_entry.id   AF-A0A9P9IAE8-F1
#
_cell.length_a   1.000
_cell.length_b   1.000
_cell.length_c   1.000
_cell.angle_alpha   90.00
_cell.angle_beta   90.00
_cell.angle_gamma   90.00
#
_symmetry.space_group_name_H-M   'P 1'
#
loop_
_entity.id
_entity.type
_entity.pdbx_description
1 polymer ?
#
loop_
_entity_poly.entity_id
_entity_poly.type
_entity_poly.pdbx_seq_one_letter_code
_entity_poly.pdbx_strand_id
1 'polypeptide(L)'
;DELAAKTTSPEFSGAEAINILQRPFTMDYGSRKSGSRPASEKDTYYPAFYLDFISVIGRPLQPITRRSERFFDNVTISFHHWQAPYSAKHVQTMPFDLTNRTFRLATGATREIWFLVMHPVRLAATGRPPRDAARRGSAVAKHHAESLASYIKSVFLTGELLGEGIEPSWTLGGQQTQTITYNKWTAFQEIFMEGWAGFARQNAHEPFWVDNRPAFHAYDYGANIEIDVTEHVQALGREARIRPDEDEEEGDAEDIAEDGDEEDAYETYDSEIDHNDDVSGRGPSCSTRIEGPSLFMQSQENAEGSGGNQSASFDGIPDRQRSATSSQPEDQDALYSPGLRELRAELEQKYNLDHLESVSYALAVNLNCTAAASTSSPNSGDTVCLLADRNCLAKEYTTYRDYTFYPLGFHPAYGNFSSPEPPAFLKNNLLAIMRDNMSFQNEGADVLSFGFFQAYSNIKRLLSRLRGQLTPDNPDASTPFARERQRIEAAVAEEEFSFRFEQVVSVHVPRLVPMRRNFLNVLRPIFQLMRFFLKEKQSYSWILRRFPPSVFPGVLVAFAKMFELAVGEMERRFTADGSRGLGLALSESVAALDRLGNFCFTGDPRVLPTTVFRPLGTMESLRRAGWPYIDPVMLDFRSTDGIINLGRWPTLEGDRPALMHVAALAYHYGPVVAANRHSQLWFAELGGQSIRGISDAGRFLEKVFGELWIPQMRAFIGQQLHRRLNKGFRSGRGEPAIQAGAALRAWEECEEPFRWRYLIREDGERATSLQLLTVAGQDFATEMYSALTKPDMSKTAGFAPSHSTWFAILRAAIQHTSLESVTKPQWIEGLRAAMHSCGIEWVPGRHRQRLTHRRIVRLVGSAAGPEVLKARPGSLKRAALEAAHYQMSDGAVQKRAKRQKIDFHCNVPFRTVPRLIVDGFKKLECIFEKGDSRILNHYQKARNCLEQCLGNPLCDLMLMMVLTISASSVTPHIAPKEHTFSEAPKKKDSALLAANMVTRMLWFLRPTDFPWGNKDDGSILRISEMTKKIEHKGVSNRVLRELGWIAVESNRDSPRNSESTLSPVDKLFLLQKELLALRNDPQGFIGRVFRSDDRIWVERCSSIIREG
;
A
#
# COMPACT_ATOMS: atom_id res chain seq x y z
N ASP A 1 3.31 -11.43 39.09
CA ASP A 1 4.58 -12.00 39.56
C ASP A 1 4.69 -13.48 39.17
N GLU A 2 4.10 -14.44 39.89
CA GLU A 2 4.17 -15.89 39.57
C GLU A 2 3.90 -16.25 38.09
N LEU A 3 2.84 -15.68 37.49
CA LEU A 3 2.48 -15.96 36.09
C LEU A 3 3.54 -15.48 35.09
N ALA A 4 4.25 -14.39 35.39
CA ALA A 4 5.35 -13.88 34.56
C ALA A 4 6.63 -14.70 34.77
N ALA A 5 6.92 -15.12 36.01
CA ALA A 5 7.98 -16.08 36.30
C ALA A 5 7.73 -17.44 35.61
N LYS A 6 6.46 -17.84 35.47
CA LYS A 6 6.11 -19.03 34.69
C LYS A 6 6.37 -18.83 33.20
N THR A 7 6.01 -17.70 32.58
CA THR A 7 6.30 -17.52 31.14
C THR A 7 7.80 -17.46 30.85
N THR A 8 8.64 -17.01 31.79
CA THR A 8 10.11 -17.02 31.61
C THR A 8 10.74 -18.41 31.74
N SER A 9 10.10 -19.39 32.39
CA SER A 9 10.59 -20.78 32.51
C SER A 9 10.96 -21.43 31.16
N PRO A 10 12.07 -22.21 31.05
CA PRO A 10 12.41 -22.95 29.84
C PRO A 10 11.41 -24.07 29.50
N GLU A 11 10.64 -24.56 30.49
CA GLU A 11 9.61 -25.58 30.30
C GLU A 11 8.29 -25.03 29.72
N PHE A 12 8.14 -23.71 29.69
CA PHE A 12 6.89 -23.06 29.30
C PHE A 12 6.60 -23.26 27.80
N SER A 13 5.49 -23.94 27.49
CA SER A 13 5.16 -24.38 26.13
C SER A 13 4.10 -23.52 25.44
N GLY A 14 4.04 -23.59 24.10
CA GLY A 14 3.00 -22.91 23.30
C GLY A 14 1.57 -23.35 23.63
N ALA A 15 1.38 -24.61 24.05
CA ALA A 15 0.10 -25.10 24.54
C ALA A 15 -0.31 -24.44 25.88
N GLU A 16 0.65 -24.15 26.76
CA GLU A 16 0.39 -23.40 27.99
C GLU A 16 0.15 -21.92 27.73
N ALA A 17 0.88 -21.30 26.80
CA ALA A 17 0.65 -19.93 26.35
C ALA A 17 -0.79 -19.74 25.85
N ILE A 18 -1.28 -20.66 25.01
CA ILE A 18 -2.67 -20.71 24.55
C ILE A 18 -3.66 -20.87 25.72
N ASN A 19 -3.40 -21.81 26.63
CA ASN A 19 -4.27 -22.10 27.79
C ASN A 19 -4.35 -20.92 28.78
N ILE A 20 -3.29 -20.11 28.89
CA ILE A 20 -3.25 -18.92 29.75
C ILE A 20 -4.06 -17.77 29.15
N LEU A 21 -4.02 -17.56 27.83
CA LEU A 21 -4.80 -16.53 27.14
C LEU A 21 -6.32 -16.75 27.20
N GLN A 22 -6.77 -17.98 27.50
CA GLN A 22 -8.20 -18.33 27.62
C GLN A 22 -8.67 -18.49 29.07
N ARG A 23 -7.97 -17.88 30.02
CA ARG A 23 -8.37 -17.82 31.43
C ARG A 23 -8.33 -16.36 31.92
N PRO A 24 -9.34 -15.89 32.67
CA PRO A 24 -9.27 -14.57 33.26
C PRO A 24 -8.22 -14.56 34.38
N PHE A 25 -7.18 -13.75 34.20
CA PHE A 25 -6.19 -13.43 35.24
C PHE A 25 -6.11 -11.91 35.42
N THR A 26 -5.72 -11.46 36.62
CA THR A 26 -5.40 -10.05 36.91
C THR A 26 -3.90 -9.91 37.12
N MET A 27 -3.28 -8.89 36.53
CA MET A 27 -1.86 -8.61 36.71
C MET A 27 -1.60 -7.10 36.79
N ASP A 28 -1.60 -6.59 38.01
CA ASP A 28 -1.12 -5.24 38.34
C ASP A 28 0.40 -5.22 38.51
N TYR A 29 1.16 -5.07 37.42
CA TYR A 29 2.61 -4.80 37.51
C TYR A 29 2.91 -3.38 38.02
N GLY A 30 1.89 -2.52 38.12
CA GLY A 30 1.92 -1.24 38.80
C GLY A 30 1.87 -1.34 40.32
N SER A 31 1.71 -2.54 40.88
CA SER A 31 1.56 -2.73 42.32
C SER A 31 2.82 -2.32 43.08
N ARG A 32 2.63 -1.72 44.26
CA ARG A 32 3.72 -1.46 45.20
C ARG A 32 4.41 -2.74 45.68
N LYS A 33 3.73 -3.89 45.62
CA LYS A 33 4.30 -5.22 45.94
C LYS A 33 5.39 -5.61 44.94
N SER A 34 5.16 -5.38 43.65
CA SER A 34 6.13 -5.57 42.56
C SER A 34 7.15 -4.42 42.46
N GLY A 35 7.42 -3.71 43.57
CA GLY A 35 8.43 -2.64 43.62
C GLY A 35 8.09 -1.34 42.86
N SER A 36 6.95 -1.26 42.16
CA SER A 36 6.53 -0.04 41.44
C SER A 36 6.19 1.09 42.42
N ARG A 37 6.75 2.29 42.18
CA ARG A 37 6.57 3.47 43.06
C ARG A 37 6.36 4.74 42.23
N PRO A 38 5.60 5.74 42.71
CA PRO A 38 5.68 7.09 42.14
C PRO A 38 7.13 7.56 42.11
N ALA A 39 7.53 8.26 41.05
CA ALA A 39 8.84 8.88 41.02
C ALA A 39 8.85 10.14 41.92
N SER A 40 10.02 10.50 42.44
CA SER A 40 10.17 11.53 43.48
C SER A 40 11.29 12.50 43.13
N GLU A 41 11.17 13.76 43.57
CA GLU A 41 12.26 14.76 43.58
C GLU A 41 13.58 14.26 44.21
N LYS A 42 13.50 13.23 45.08
CA LYS A 42 14.64 12.59 45.75
C LYS A 42 15.32 11.52 44.91
N ASP A 43 14.67 11.03 43.84
CA ASP A 43 15.29 10.15 42.86
C ASP A 43 16.24 10.97 41.96
N THR A 44 17.35 10.39 41.51
CA THR A 44 18.34 11.14 40.70
C THR A 44 18.02 10.99 39.22
N TYR A 45 17.68 12.10 38.57
CA TYR A 45 17.42 12.16 37.13
C TYR A 45 18.64 12.66 36.37
N TYR A 46 18.94 11.99 35.25
CA TYR A 46 20.00 12.33 34.31
C TYR A 46 19.36 12.60 32.93
N PRO A 47 19.06 13.87 32.60
CA PRO A 47 18.50 14.23 31.31
C PRO A 47 19.59 14.32 30.23
N ALA A 48 19.45 13.57 29.15
CA ALA A 48 20.23 13.73 27.93
C ALA A 48 19.36 14.38 26.84
N PHE A 49 19.91 15.37 26.13
CA PHE A 49 19.16 16.29 25.26
C PHE A 49 19.48 16.08 23.79
N TYR A 50 18.45 16.08 22.94
CA TYR A 50 18.59 15.87 21.50
C TYR A 50 17.67 16.78 20.69
N LEU A 51 18.12 17.22 19.52
CA LEU A 51 17.24 17.74 18.48
C LEU A 51 16.77 16.57 17.59
N ASP A 52 15.48 16.26 17.62
CA ASP A 52 14.93 15.10 16.88
C ASP A 52 14.11 15.47 15.65
N PHE A 53 13.65 16.71 15.57
CA PHE A 53 12.86 17.24 14.46
C PHE A 53 13.26 18.69 14.20
N ILE A 54 13.32 19.03 12.91
CA ILE A 54 13.33 20.41 12.42
C ILE A 54 12.43 20.51 11.19
N SER A 55 11.72 21.62 11.04
CA SER A 55 10.99 21.98 9.83
C SER A 55 11.11 23.47 9.54
N VAL A 56 11.29 23.74 8.25
CA VAL A 56 11.38 25.07 7.67
C VAL A 56 10.18 25.25 6.75
N ILE A 57 9.36 26.26 7.03
CA ILE A 57 8.19 26.63 6.25
C ILE A 57 8.52 27.91 5.47
N GLY A 58 8.54 27.81 4.14
CA GLY A 58 8.74 28.95 3.26
C GLY A 58 7.55 29.87 3.14
N ARG A 59 7.83 31.13 2.82
CA ARG A 59 6.82 32.10 2.39
C ARG A 59 6.44 31.81 0.93
N PRO A 60 5.17 32.03 0.51
CA PRO A 60 4.77 31.79 -0.87
C PRO A 60 5.54 32.68 -1.86
N LEU A 61 5.90 32.12 -3.01
CA LEU A 61 6.68 32.77 -4.08
C LEU A 61 8.12 33.18 -3.67
N GLN A 62 8.72 32.54 -2.66
CA GLN A 62 10.11 32.79 -2.26
C GLN A 62 10.97 31.51 -2.29
N PRO A 63 12.23 31.57 -2.77
CA PRO A 63 13.22 30.51 -2.59
C PRO A 63 13.71 30.53 -1.14
N ILE A 64 13.75 29.38 -0.45
CA ILE A 64 14.03 29.36 0.99
C ILE A 64 15.50 29.15 1.34
N THR A 65 16.33 28.81 0.35
CA THR A 65 17.74 28.47 0.54
C THR A 65 18.67 29.58 0.06
N ARG A 66 19.92 29.56 0.52
CA ARG A 66 21.01 30.42 0.04
C ARG A 66 21.99 29.61 -0.81
N ARG A 67 22.79 30.29 -1.63
CA ARG A 67 23.94 29.65 -2.29
C ARG A 67 25.04 29.46 -1.23
N SER A 68 25.64 28.27 -1.18
CA SER A 68 26.59 27.81 -0.16
C SER A 68 27.95 27.47 -0.78
N GLU A 69 29.01 27.62 0.01
CA GLU A 69 30.37 27.24 -0.38
C GLU A 69 30.68 25.75 -0.06
N ARG A 70 29.80 25.07 0.72
CA ARG A 70 29.93 23.63 1.00
C ARG A 70 29.67 22.80 -0.27
N PHE A 71 30.76 22.31 -0.87
CA PHE A 71 30.74 21.58 -2.16
C PHE A 71 30.00 20.23 -2.14
N PHE A 72 29.86 19.61 -0.96
CA PHE A 72 29.37 18.23 -0.83
C PHE A 72 27.87 18.11 -0.49
N ASP A 73 27.18 19.23 -0.19
CA ASP A 73 25.74 19.21 0.03
C ASP A 73 24.99 18.96 -1.28
N ASN A 74 24.13 17.94 -1.26
CA ASN A 74 23.48 17.39 -2.45
C ASN A 74 22.00 17.12 -2.18
N VAL A 75 21.17 17.25 -3.21
CA VAL A 75 19.71 17.06 -3.14
C VAL A 75 19.26 16.11 -4.25
N THR A 76 18.61 15.01 -3.86
CA THR A 76 18.07 14.02 -4.80
C THR A 76 16.60 14.30 -5.09
N ILE A 77 16.32 14.77 -6.31
CA ILE A 77 14.97 15.03 -6.82
C ILE A 77 14.38 13.72 -7.37
N SER A 78 13.09 13.46 -7.09
CA SER A 78 12.36 12.32 -7.65
C SER A 78 10.85 12.51 -7.63
N PHE A 79 10.19 12.18 -8.74
CA PHE A 79 8.73 12.10 -8.81
C PHE A 79 8.17 10.73 -8.37
N HIS A 80 8.99 9.81 -7.85
CA HIS A 80 8.48 8.50 -7.39
C HIS A 80 7.47 8.65 -6.24
N HIS A 81 7.81 9.49 -5.26
CA HIS A 81 7.05 9.65 -4.02
C HIS A 81 6.16 10.91 -3.99
N TRP A 82 5.83 11.50 -5.13
CA TRP A 82 5.08 12.76 -5.25
C TRP A 82 3.82 12.84 -4.38
N GLN A 83 3.10 11.72 -4.28
CA GLN A 83 1.86 11.52 -3.52
C GLN A 83 2.05 11.18 -2.03
N ALA A 84 3.27 11.26 -1.50
CA ALA A 84 3.52 11.00 -0.09
C ALA A 84 2.75 12.00 0.78
N PRO A 85 2.09 11.55 1.87
CA PRO A 85 1.37 12.46 2.76
C PRO A 85 2.36 13.40 3.45
N TYR A 86 1.96 14.67 3.59
CA TYR A 86 2.69 15.69 4.33
C TYR A 86 2.55 15.41 5.84
N SER A 87 3.30 14.41 6.31
CA SER A 87 3.21 13.87 7.68
C SER A 87 4.05 14.68 8.67
N ALA A 88 3.98 16.00 8.56
CA ALA A 88 4.68 16.92 9.46
C ALA A 88 3.90 17.05 10.78
N LYS A 89 3.92 15.99 11.59
CA LYS A 89 3.21 15.84 12.88
C LYS A 89 3.39 17.00 13.87
N HIS A 90 4.50 17.73 13.70
CA HIS A 90 4.96 18.80 14.57
C HIS A 90 4.85 20.19 13.92
N VAL A 91 4.39 20.29 12.67
CA VAL A 91 4.09 21.61 12.07
C VAL A 91 2.82 22.16 12.72
N GLN A 92 2.96 23.33 13.33
CA GLN A 92 1.86 24.15 13.85
C GLN A 92 0.76 24.27 12.78
N THR A 93 -0.51 24.16 13.18
CA THR A 93 -1.65 24.11 12.25
C THR A 93 -1.58 25.25 11.23
N MET A 94 -1.33 24.92 9.96
CA MET A 94 -1.37 25.88 8.86
C MET A 94 -2.73 26.60 8.87
N PRO A 95 -2.82 27.89 8.49
CA PRO A 95 -4.07 28.64 8.51
C PRO A 95 -5.08 28.20 7.42
N PHE A 96 -4.90 27.02 6.83
CA PHE A 96 -5.74 26.42 5.80
C PHE A 96 -5.60 24.88 5.82
N ASP A 97 -6.64 24.18 5.35
CA ASP A 97 -6.62 22.72 5.13
C ASP A 97 -5.57 22.34 4.07
N LEU A 98 -4.76 21.31 4.33
CA LEU A 98 -3.70 20.79 3.45
C LEU A 98 -4.19 19.75 2.42
N THR A 99 -5.46 19.36 2.43
CA THR A 99 -6.04 18.43 1.45
C THR A 99 -5.80 18.93 0.01
N ASN A 100 -5.35 18.06 -0.88
CA ASN A 100 -5.08 18.36 -2.30
C ASN A 100 -4.07 19.51 -2.59
N ARG A 101 -3.09 19.77 -1.71
CA ARG A 101 -2.16 20.92 -1.83
C ARG A 101 -0.67 20.61 -1.86
N THR A 102 -0.23 19.39 -1.57
CA THR A 102 1.20 19.08 -1.38
C THR A 102 1.78 18.22 -2.51
N PHE A 103 3.05 18.40 -2.84
CA PHE A 103 3.79 17.57 -3.78
C PHE A 103 5.20 17.31 -3.22
N ARG A 104 5.53 16.04 -2.90
CA ARG A 104 6.90 15.69 -2.48
C ARG A 104 7.83 15.73 -3.68
N LEU A 105 8.92 16.48 -3.59
CA LEU A 105 9.81 16.77 -4.72
C LEU A 105 11.19 16.13 -4.58
N ALA A 106 11.82 16.25 -3.40
CA ALA A 106 13.20 15.85 -3.22
C ALA A 106 13.49 15.31 -1.81
N THR A 107 14.70 14.79 -1.62
CA THR A 107 15.28 14.45 -0.32
C THR A 107 16.72 14.97 -0.28
N GLY A 108 17.12 15.66 0.80
CA GLY A 108 18.48 16.17 0.98
C GLY A 108 19.46 15.09 1.47
N ALA A 109 20.77 15.36 1.32
CA ALA A 109 21.83 14.53 1.90
C ALA A 109 21.68 14.40 3.44
N THR A 110 21.35 15.51 4.09
CA THR A 110 21.01 15.65 5.51
C THR A 110 19.54 15.23 5.81
N ARG A 111 19.04 14.24 5.06
CA ARG A 111 17.74 13.53 5.22
C ARG A 111 16.46 14.34 5.02
N GLU A 112 16.51 15.66 4.84
CA GLU A 112 15.28 16.47 4.82
C GLU A 112 14.39 16.09 3.65
N ILE A 113 13.08 16.02 3.89
CA ILE A 113 12.08 15.75 2.87
C ILE A 113 11.52 17.08 2.38
N TRP A 114 11.70 17.35 1.09
CA TRP A 114 11.31 18.61 0.46
C TRP A 114 9.96 18.49 -0.25
N PHE A 115 9.08 19.44 0.03
CA PHE A 115 7.75 19.57 -0.57
C PHE A 115 7.56 20.93 -1.22
N LEU A 116 6.80 20.94 -2.31
CA LEU A 116 6.04 22.10 -2.75
C LEU A 116 4.66 22.05 -2.08
N VAL A 117 4.23 23.16 -1.48
CA VAL A 117 2.93 23.29 -0.82
C VAL A 117 2.17 24.47 -1.42
N MET A 118 0.92 24.26 -1.81
CA MET A 118 0.07 25.26 -2.44
C MET A 118 -0.72 26.03 -1.36
N HIS A 119 -0.22 27.22 -0.99
CA HIS A 119 -0.87 28.15 -0.07
C HIS A 119 -1.98 28.91 -0.80
N PRO A 120 -3.19 29.07 -0.22
CA PRO A 120 -4.26 29.82 -0.86
C PRO A 120 -4.00 31.34 -0.82
N VAL A 121 -4.31 32.02 -1.92
CA VAL A 121 -4.20 33.49 -2.06
C VAL A 121 -5.25 34.22 -1.23
N ARG A 122 -6.40 33.59 -1.00
CA ARG A 122 -7.43 34.04 -0.06
C ARG A 122 -7.58 33.00 1.04
N LEU A 123 -7.25 33.37 2.28
CA LEU A 123 -7.65 32.59 3.44
C LEU A 123 -9.18 32.69 3.56
N ALA A 124 -9.87 31.55 3.48
CA ALA A 124 -11.30 31.50 3.74
C ALA A 124 -11.55 31.79 5.22
N ALA A 125 -12.58 32.57 5.54
CA ALA A 125 -12.95 32.93 6.91
C ALA A 125 -13.60 31.77 7.71
N THR A 126 -13.19 30.54 7.43
CA THR A 126 -13.58 29.33 8.15
C THR A 126 -12.63 29.09 9.32
N GLY A 127 -13.17 28.87 10.51
CA GLY A 127 -12.39 28.57 11.72
C GLY A 127 -11.59 27.26 11.62
N ARG A 128 -10.80 26.98 12.68
CA ARG A 128 -9.86 25.83 12.78
C ARG A 128 -10.40 24.56 12.09
N PRO A 129 -9.67 23.94 11.14
CA PRO A 129 -10.16 22.78 10.42
C PRO A 129 -10.44 21.59 11.35
N PRO A 130 -11.50 20.79 11.12
CA PRO A 130 -11.84 19.65 11.96
C PRO A 130 -10.70 18.61 12.05
N ARG A 131 -10.52 18.00 13.24
CA ARG A 131 -9.49 16.95 13.48
C ARG A 131 -9.58 15.78 12.49
N ASP A 132 -10.74 15.52 11.87
CA ASP A 132 -10.95 14.45 10.88
C ASP A 132 -10.39 14.72 9.47
N ALA A 133 -9.92 15.94 9.17
CA ALA A 133 -9.30 16.26 7.87
C ALA A 133 -8.11 15.33 7.53
N ALA A 134 -7.41 14.85 8.56
CA ALA A 134 -6.29 13.90 8.45
C ALA A 134 -6.62 12.54 7.81
N ARG A 135 -7.90 12.26 7.49
CA ARG A 135 -8.31 11.07 6.72
C ARG A 135 -8.25 11.27 5.19
N ARG A 136 -8.05 12.49 4.69
CA ARG A 136 -7.90 12.80 3.25
C ARG A 136 -6.42 12.97 2.88
N GLY A 137 -6.09 12.72 1.62
CA GLY A 137 -4.72 12.88 1.13
C GLY A 137 -4.33 14.36 1.00
N SER A 138 -3.19 14.74 1.56
CA SER A 138 -2.63 16.09 1.35
C SER A 138 -2.11 16.29 -0.08
N ALA A 139 -1.78 15.21 -0.78
CA ALA A 139 -1.21 15.25 -2.13
C ALA A 139 -2.15 15.93 -3.14
N VAL A 140 -1.63 16.83 -3.98
CA VAL A 140 -2.40 17.47 -5.07
C VAL A 140 -3.08 16.42 -5.97
N ALA A 141 -4.18 16.79 -6.62
CA ALA A 141 -4.83 15.89 -7.58
C ALA A 141 -3.87 15.46 -8.70
N LYS A 142 -4.00 14.23 -9.23
CA LYS A 142 -3.04 13.65 -10.18
C LYS A 142 -2.81 14.53 -11.43
N HIS A 143 -3.85 15.14 -11.98
CA HIS A 143 -3.71 16.06 -13.12
C HIS A 143 -2.89 17.30 -12.73
N HIS A 144 -3.11 17.88 -11.54
CA HIS A 144 -2.28 18.98 -11.03
C HIS A 144 -0.82 18.55 -10.83
N ALA A 145 -0.57 17.34 -10.31
CA ALA A 145 0.78 16.78 -10.21
C ALA A 145 1.44 16.60 -11.60
N GLU A 146 0.69 16.24 -12.65
CA GLU A 146 1.23 16.06 -14.00
C GLU A 146 1.58 17.41 -14.66
N SER A 147 0.78 18.45 -14.47
CA SER A 147 1.12 19.82 -14.90
C SER A 147 2.30 20.39 -14.09
N LEU A 148 2.31 20.23 -12.76
CA LEU A 148 3.39 20.72 -11.89
C LEU A 148 4.72 20.02 -12.19
N ALA A 149 4.73 18.70 -12.35
CA ALA A 149 5.92 17.96 -12.76
C ALA A 149 6.39 18.33 -14.18
N SER A 150 5.47 18.74 -15.06
CA SER A 150 5.84 19.25 -16.39
C SER A 150 6.48 20.64 -16.31
N TYR A 151 5.97 21.53 -15.44
CA TYR A 151 6.60 22.82 -15.17
C TYR A 151 7.99 22.67 -14.53
N ILE A 152 8.14 21.83 -13.51
CA ILE A 152 9.44 21.52 -12.88
C ILE A 152 10.45 21.04 -13.93
N LYS A 153 10.06 20.10 -14.82
CA LYS A 153 10.93 19.66 -15.92
C LYS A 153 11.30 20.79 -16.87
N SER A 154 10.41 21.76 -17.12
CA SER A 154 10.71 22.90 -18.00
C SER A 154 11.73 23.87 -17.40
N VAL A 155 11.77 24.02 -16.07
CA VAL A 155 12.79 24.82 -15.37
C VAL A 155 14.19 24.21 -15.54
N PHE A 156 14.31 22.88 -15.55
CA PHE A 156 15.58 22.17 -15.84
C PHE A 156 15.98 22.16 -17.34
N LEU A 157 15.25 22.88 -18.21
CA LEU A 157 15.63 23.14 -19.60
C LEU A 157 16.14 24.57 -19.83
N THR A 158 16.28 25.38 -18.77
CA THR A 158 16.63 26.81 -18.88
C THR A 158 17.80 27.20 -17.98
N GLY A 159 18.50 28.27 -18.38
CA GLY A 159 19.56 28.90 -17.59
C GLY A 159 20.65 27.92 -17.14
N GLU A 160 21.09 28.08 -15.90
CA GLU A 160 22.19 27.29 -15.34
C GLU A 160 21.80 25.86 -14.91
N LEU A 161 20.54 25.45 -15.11
CA LEU A 161 20.03 24.11 -14.77
C LEU A 161 20.02 23.15 -15.97
N LEU A 162 20.32 23.66 -17.17
CA LEU A 162 20.37 22.88 -18.39
C LEU A 162 21.51 21.84 -18.32
N GLY A 163 21.13 20.56 -18.39
CA GLY A 163 22.07 19.43 -18.37
C GLY A 163 22.12 18.66 -17.04
N GLU A 164 21.46 19.16 -15.98
CA GLU A 164 21.40 18.55 -14.64
C GLU A 164 20.54 17.26 -14.55
N GLY A 165 20.43 16.47 -15.64
CA GLY A 165 19.84 15.11 -15.66
C GLY A 165 18.31 14.98 -15.54
N ILE A 166 17.57 16.05 -15.24
CA ILE A 166 16.09 16.00 -15.09
C ILE A 166 15.41 16.16 -16.45
N GLU A 167 15.23 15.03 -17.14
CA GLU A 167 14.70 15.01 -18.50
C GLU A 167 13.17 15.26 -18.58
N PRO A 168 12.66 15.79 -19.73
CA PRO A 168 11.24 15.75 -20.10
C PRO A 168 10.62 14.34 -20.03
N SER A 169 11.46 13.31 -20.16
CA SER A 169 11.19 11.88 -20.08
C SER A 169 10.75 11.40 -18.68
N TRP A 170 10.85 12.24 -17.64
CA TRP A 170 10.40 11.89 -16.30
C TRP A 170 8.86 11.90 -16.16
N THR A 171 8.35 10.99 -15.34
CA THR A 171 6.90 10.72 -15.13
C THR A 171 6.59 10.44 -13.66
N LEU A 172 5.44 10.90 -13.18
CA LEU A 172 4.96 10.61 -11.81
C LEU A 172 5.00 9.12 -11.47
N GLY A 173 5.41 8.80 -10.24
CA GLY A 173 5.53 7.43 -9.75
C GLY A 173 6.65 6.61 -10.40
N GLY A 174 7.34 7.14 -11.41
CA GLY A 174 8.51 6.53 -12.04
C GLY A 174 9.68 6.40 -11.06
N GLN A 175 10.59 5.45 -11.32
CA GLN A 175 11.76 5.17 -10.48
C GLN A 175 12.94 6.11 -10.76
N GLN A 176 12.75 7.16 -11.55
CA GLN A 176 13.80 8.13 -11.86
C GLN A 176 14.15 8.98 -10.63
N THR A 177 15.45 9.18 -10.42
CA THR A 177 16.08 9.96 -9.37
C THR A 177 17.28 10.66 -9.96
N GLN A 178 17.54 11.90 -9.54
CA GLN A 178 18.71 12.67 -9.96
C GLN A 178 19.21 13.48 -8.77
N THR A 179 20.50 13.41 -8.53
CA THR A 179 21.16 14.21 -7.50
C THR A 179 21.78 15.43 -8.15
N ILE A 180 21.52 16.61 -7.58
CA ILE A 180 22.11 17.88 -7.98
C ILE A 180 22.77 18.54 -6.76
N THR A 181 23.75 19.41 -6.98
CA THR A 181 24.42 20.13 -5.89
C THR A 181 23.49 21.13 -5.22
N TYR A 182 23.79 21.50 -3.98
CA TYR A 182 22.96 22.44 -3.22
C TYR A 182 22.79 23.82 -3.91
N ASN A 183 23.80 24.29 -4.63
CA ASN A 183 23.70 25.53 -5.40
C ASN A 183 22.76 25.42 -6.59
N LYS A 184 22.70 24.26 -7.26
CA LYS A 184 21.70 23.97 -8.31
C LYS A 184 20.30 23.80 -7.72
N TRP A 185 20.18 23.27 -6.49
CA TRP A 185 18.92 23.25 -5.76
C TRP A 185 18.40 24.65 -5.41
N THR A 186 19.28 25.58 -5.01
CA THR A 186 18.92 26.99 -4.79
C THR A 186 18.52 27.68 -6.11
N ALA A 187 19.32 27.54 -7.17
CA ALA A 187 19.00 28.08 -8.50
C ALA A 187 17.66 27.53 -9.07
N PHE A 188 17.34 26.27 -8.79
CA PHE A 188 16.03 25.69 -9.11
C PHE A 188 14.89 26.40 -8.39
N GLN A 189 15.02 26.70 -7.09
CA GLN A 189 13.98 27.40 -6.35
C GLN A 189 13.79 28.85 -6.84
N GLU A 190 14.89 29.55 -7.15
CA GLU A 190 14.89 30.90 -7.71
C GLU A 190 14.10 30.94 -9.03
N ILE A 191 14.53 30.18 -10.04
CA ILE A 191 13.91 30.16 -11.38
C ILE A 191 12.46 29.61 -11.35
N PHE A 192 12.17 28.66 -10.45
CA PHE A 192 10.81 28.13 -10.26
C PHE A 192 9.84 29.18 -9.67
N MET A 193 10.29 30.03 -8.75
CA MET A 193 9.43 31.06 -8.16
C MET A 193 9.24 32.25 -9.10
N GLU A 194 10.29 32.69 -9.80
CA GLU A 194 10.20 33.74 -10.82
C GLU A 194 9.25 33.36 -11.96
N GLY A 195 9.39 32.13 -12.49
CA GLY A 195 8.57 31.65 -13.59
C GLY A 195 7.11 31.34 -13.22
N TRP A 196 6.76 31.23 -11.94
CA TRP A 196 5.42 30.81 -11.50
C TRP A 196 4.31 31.70 -12.05
N ALA A 197 4.52 33.03 -12.07
CA ALA A 197 3.53 33.97 -12.60
C ALA A 197 3.31 33.82 -14.12
N GLY A 198 4.25 33.20 -14.85
CA GLY A 198 4.04 32.77 -16.24
C GLY A 198 3.20 31.49 -16.30
N PHE A 199 3.63 30.45 -15.58
CA PHE A 199 2.95 29.15 -15.53
C PHE A 199 1.47 29.26 -15.09
N ALA A 200 1.20 29.99 -14.00
CA ALA A 200 -0.15 30.16 -13.48
C ALA A 200 -1.09 30.86 -14.47
N ARG A 201 -0.61 31.86 -15.22
CA ARG A 201 -1.39 32.53 -16.28
C ARG A 201 -1.67 31.60 -17.46
N GLN A 202 -0.71 30.78 -17.88
CA GLN A 202 -0.90 29.78 -18.95
C GLN A 202 -1.91 28.70 -18.56
N ASN A 203 -2.00 28.37 -17.27
CA ASN A 203 -2.89 27.33 -16.74
C ASN A 203 -4.16 27.90 -16.07
N ALA A 204 -4.46 29.19 -16.25
CA ALA A 204 -5.58 29.89 -15.60
C ALA A 204 -7.00 29.39 -15.98
N HIS A 205 -7.10 28.39 -16.86
CA HIS A 205 -8.33 27.65 -17.12
C HIS A 205 -8.70 26.70 -15.95
N GLU A 206 -7.73 26.31 -15.12
CA GLU A 206 -7.95 25.65 -13.83
C GLU A 206 -7.76 26.68 -12.70
N PRO A 207 -8.82 27.07 -11.96
CA PRO A 207 -8.74 28.10 -10.91
C PRO A 207 -7.68 27.81 -9.84
N PHE A 208 -7.39 26.53 -9.60
CA PHE A 208 -6.39 26.06 -8.63
C PHE A 208 -5.01 26.72 -8.78
N TRP A 209 -4.58 27.11 -10.00
CA TRP A 209 -3.28 27.76 -10.19
C TRP A 209 -3.27 29.27 -9.94
N VAL A 210 -4.45 29.90 -9.96
CA VAL A 210 -4.63 31.35 -9.70
C VAL A 210 -4.96 31.58 -8.23
N ASP A 211 -5.79 30.71 -7.65
CA ASP A 211 -6.19 30.75 -6.24
C ASP A 211 -5.07 30.34 -5.27
N ASN A 212 -3.94 29.81 -5.76
CA ASN A 212 -2.86 29.29 -4.90
C ASN A 212 -1.46 29.72 -5.37
N ARG A 213 -0.53 29.81 -4.41
CA ARG A 213 0.89 30.11 -4.61
C ARG A 213 1.75 29.00 -3.99
N PRO A 214 2.80 28.53 -4.67
CA PRO A 214 3.73 27.56 -4.09
C PRO A 214 4.59 28.20 -3.02
N ALA A 215 4.89 27.42 -1.99
CA ALA A 215 6.01 27.62 -1.07
C ALA A 215 6.85 26.34 -1.00
N PHE A 216 8.15 26.47 -0.80
CA PHE A 216 9.00 25.33 -0.43
C PHE A 216 8.88 25.06 1.07
N HIS A 217 8.68 23.80 1.43
CA HIS A 217 8.71 23.33 2.82
C HIS A 217 9.76 22.22 2.92
N ALA A 218 10.57 22.25 3.97
CA ALA A 218 11.52 21.19 4.32
C ALA A 218 11.26 20.67 5.74
N TYR A 219 11.55 19.40 5.99
CA TYR A 219 11.62 18.86 7.35
C TYR A 219 12.52 17.62 7.44
N ASP A 220 13.20 17.42 8.57
CA ASP A 220 13.80 16.12 8.95
C ASP A 220 13.16 15.60 10.25
N TYR A 221 13.17 14.27 10.40
CA TYR A 221 12.59 13.51 11.51
C TYR A 221 13.56 12.41 11.94
N GLY A 222 13.79 12.29 13.24
CA GLY A 222 14.60 11.21 13.81
C GLY A 222 16.10 11.46 13.69
N ALA A 223 16.54 12.73 13.65
CA ALA A 223 17.96 13.08 13.55
C ALA A 223 18.72 12.61 14.80
N ASN A 224 18.16 12.89 15.98
CA ASN A 224 18.78 12.69 17.31
C ASN A 224 20.18 13.33 17.41
N ILE A 225 20.29 14.60 16.98
CA ILE A 225 21.52 15.38 17.16
C ILE A 225 21.64 15.68 18.66
N GLU A 226 22.69 15.19 19.30
CA GLU A 226 22.92 15.39 20.73
C GLU A 226 23.27 16.85 21.06
N ILE A 227 22.86 17.32 22.24
CA ILE A 227 23.06 18.70 22.71
C ILE A 227 23.71 18.64 24.09
N ASP A 228 25.02 18.88 24.13
CA ASP A 228 25.80 18.86 25.38
C ASP A 228 25.33 19.95 26.35
N VAL A 229 25.31 19.62 27.65
CA VAL A 229 24.93 20.56 28.70
C VAL A 229 26.15 21.39 29.13
N THR A 230 26.35 22.53 28.48
CA THR A 230 27.42 23.48 28.81
C THR A 230 27.29 24.03 30.23
N GLU A 231 28.42 24.43 30.84
CA GLU A 231 28.45 25.07 32.16
C GLU A 231 27.51 26.28 32.25
N HIS A 232 27.38 27.05 31.17
CA HIS A 232 26.45 28.18 31.07
C HIS A 232 24.98 27.76 31.14
N VAL A 233 24.60 26.61 30.55
CA VAL A 233 23.25 26.03 30.70
C VAL A 233 23.05 25.47 32.12
N GLN A 234 24.08 24.95 32.77
CA GLN A 234 24.03 24.55 34.19
C GLN A 234 23.91 25.77 35.12
N ALA A 235 24.55 26.90 34.81
CA ALA A 235 24.44 28.14 35.56
C ALA A 235 23.08 28.83 35.37
N LEU A 236 22.48 28.74 34.16
CA LEU A 236 21.32 29.52 33.71
C LEU A 236 20.21 29.72 34.75
N GLY A 237 19.85 30.97 34.97
CA GLY A 237 18.76 31.41 35.86
C GLY A 237 17.38 30.89 35.44
N ARG A 238 16.35 31.12 36.26
CA ARG A 238 14.97 30.78 35.86
C ARG A 238 14.48 31.88 34.90
N GLU A 239 13.73 31.50 33.86
CA GLU A 239 13.04 32.48 33.03
C GLU A 239 12.06 33.28 33.90
N ALA A 240 12.27 34.60 33.99
CA ALA A 240 11.45 35.54 34.75
C ALA A 240 10.85 36.57 33.78
N ARG A 241 9.72 37.19 34.16
CA ARG A 241 9.04 38.20 33.33
C ARG A 241 9.94 39.43 33.16
N ILE A 242 10.10 39.91 31.93
CA ILE A 242 10.93 41.08 31.60
C ILE A 242 10.10 42.36 31.42
N ARG A 243 8.80 42.22 31.12
CA ARG A 243 7.85 43.33 31.10
C ARG A 243 7.66 43.82 32.55
N PRO A 244 7.83 45.13 32.85
CA PRO A 244 7.38 45.68 34.13
C PRO A 244 5.85 45.61 34.20
N ASP A 245 5.30 45.41 35.39
CA ASP A 245 3.85 45.45 35.57
C ASP A 245 3.39 46.92 35.63
N GLU A 246 2.34 47.26 34.88
CA GLU A 246 1.93 48.66 34.60
C GLU A 246 1.02 49.25 35.69
N ASP A 247 0.97 48.61 36.87
CA ASP A 247 0.05 48.92 37.99
C ASP A 247 0.76 49.50 39.24
N GLU A 248 2.06 49.81 39.18
CA GLU A 248 2.77 50.61 40.22
C GLU A 248 2.79 52.11 39.84
N GLU A 249 1.60 52.75 39.82
CA GLU A 249 1.50 54.21 39.97
C GLU A 249 1.67 54.60 41.45
N GLU A 250 2.13 55.82 41.72
CA GLU A 250 2.57 56.29 43.04
C GLU A 250 1.43 56.30 44.07
N GLY A 251 1.54 55.43 45.10
CA GLY A 251 0.68 55.42 46.29
C GLY A 251 1.50 55.68 47.55
N ASP A 252 1.23 56.79 48.23
CA ASP A 252 1.96 57.22 49.43
C ASP A 252 1.82 56.24 50.61
N ALA A 253 2.83 56.20 51.46
CA ALA A 253 2.85 55.37 52.67
C ALA A 253 2.24 56.12 53.87
N GLU A 254 1.10 55.63 54.39
CA GLU A 254 0.60 55.93 55.74
C GLU A 254 0.20 54.64 56.47
N ASP A 255 0.63 54.51 57.73
CA ASP A 255 0.31 53.39 58.61
C ASP A 255 -1.06 53.59 59.31
N ILE A 256 -1.98 52.61 59.24
CA ILE A 256 -3.03 52.37 60.25
C ILE A 256 -3.15 50.86 60.54
N ALA A 257 -3.55 50.51 61.76
CA ALA A 257 -3.37 49.20 62.39
C ALA A 257 -4.61 48.27 62.38
N GLU A 258 -4.49 47.20 63.17
CA GLU A 258 -5.43 46.16 63.57
C GLU A 258 -6.89 46.62 63.78
N ASP A 259 -7.88 45.86 63.28
CA ASP A 259 -8.80 45.04 64.11
C ASP A 259 -9.94 44.38 63.28
N GLY A 260 -10.63 43.38 63.85
CA GLY A 260 -12.03 43.05 63.52
C GLY A 260 -12.32 41.68 62.89
N ASP A 261 -12.81 40.74 63.69
CA ASP A 261 -13.60 39.57 63.23
C ASP A 261 -15.06 39.97 62.96
N GLU A 262 -15.75 39.32 62.02
CA GLU A 262 -17.22 39.12 62.08
C GLU A 262 -17.65 37.89 61.25
N GLU A 263 -18.51 37.03 61.82
CA GLU A 263 -19.15 35.87 61.17
C GLU A 263 -20.62 36.20 60.78
N ASP A 264 -21.36 35.18 60.27
CA ASP A 264 -22.82 35.16 60.07
C ASP A 264 -23.41 36.05 58.93
N ALA A 265 -24.53 35.72 58.27
CA ALA A 265 -25.37 34.50 58.27
C ALA A 265 -26.26 34.37 56.99
N TYR A 266 -26.99 33.24 56.93
CA TYR A 266 -28.14 32.79 56.09
C TYR A 266 -29.15 33.88 55.66
N GLU A 267 -30.02 33.73 54.64
CA GLU A 267 -30.92 32.62 54.21
C GLU A 267 -30.99 32.54 52.65
N THR A 268 -31.16 31.40 51.96
CA THR A 268 -32.13 30.27 52.03
C THR A 268 -33.52 30.57 51.45
N TYR A 269 -33.89 29.90 50.34
CA TYR A 269 -35.26 29.44 50.06
C TYR A 269 -35.25 28.29 49.04
N ASP A 270 -35.85 27.15 49.41
CA ASP A 270 -35.81 25.88 48.67
C ASP A 270 -37.02 25.64 47.76
N SER A 271 -36.85 24.69 46.82
CA SER A 271 -37.95 23.84 46.36
C SER A 271 -37.46 22.44 45.94
N GLU A 272 -37.55 21.50 46.89
CA GLU A 272 -37.49 20.02 46.76
C GLU A 272 -38.55 19.50 45.73
N ILE A 273 -38.64 18.23 45.30
CA ILE A 273 -38.19 16.87 45.74
C ILE A 273 -38.04 15.99 44.45
N ASP A 274 -37.60 14.73 44.30
CA ASP A 274 -37.31 13.52 45.12
C ASP A 274 -35.77 13.19 45.19
N HIS A 275 -35.18 12.28 45.99
CA HIS A 275 -35.55 11.00 46.66
C HIS A 275 -35.52 9.75 45.72
N ASN A 276 -34.91 8.59 46.00
CA ASN A 276 -34.14 7.98 47.12
C ASN A 276 -33.19 6.88 46.52
N ASP A 277 -32.20 6.22 47.14
CA ASP A 277 -31.51 6.20 48.47
C ASP A 277 -30.06 5.64 48.22
N ASP A 278 -28.99 6.12 48.88
CA ASP A 278 -28.34 5.61 50.11
C ASP A 278 -27.69 4.18 49.99
N VAL A 279 -26.55 3.79 50.58
CA VAL A 279 -25.80 4.23 51.77
C VAL A 279 -24.27 4.17 51.55
N SER A 280 -23.51 5.14 52.10
CA SER A 280 -22.12 4.92 52.55
C SER A 280 -21.73 5.93 53.64
N GLY A 281 -20.81 5.63 54.57
CA GLY A 281 -20.50 6.59 55.63
C GLY A 281 -19.23 6.39 56.46
N ARG A 282 -18.93 7.46 57.22
CA ARG A 282 -17.89 7.65 58.27
C ARG A 282 -16.43 7.84 57.81
N GLY A 283 -15.83 8.95 58.27
CA GLY A 283 -14.37 9.15 58.42
C GLY A 283 -13.88 8.63 59.78
N PRO A 284 -13.09 9.36 60.60
CA PRO A 284 -12.49 10.70 60.41
C PRO A 284 -11.02 10.87 60.93
N SER A 285 -10.48 12.11 60.91
CA SER A 285 -9.39 12.63 61.79
C SER A 285 -7.96 12.04 61.62
N CYS A 286 -6.85 12.53 62.21
CA CYS A 286 -6.64 13.60 63.21
C CYS A 286 -5.23 14.28 63.11
N SER A 287 -4.98 15.27 63.97
CA SER A 287 -3.77 16.09 64.25
C SER A 287 -2.45 15.28 64.52
N THR A 288 -1.24 15.86 64.62
CA THR A 288 -0.77 16.70 65.76
C THR A 288 0.59 17.42 65.51
N ARG A 289 0.82 18.52 66.27
CA ARG A 289 2.05 19.35 66.44
C ARG A 289 3.34 18.61 66.86
N ILE A 290 4.50 19.30 66.73
CA ILE A 290 5.60 19.54 67.72
C ILE A 290 6.74 20.29 66.99
N GLU A 291 6.96 21.60 67.19
CA GLU A 291 7.89 22.27 68.14
C GLU A 291 9.40 22.27 67.75
N GLY A 292 10.09 23.40 68.00
CA GLY A 292 11.54 23.59 67.82
C GLY A 292 12.35 23.31 69.12
N PRO A 293 13.67 23.61 69.20
CA PRO A 293 14.17 24.98 69.06
C PRO A 293 15.58 25.12 68.41
N SER A 294 16.18 26.32 68.52
CA SER A 294 17.54 26.70 68.10
C SER A 294 18.58 26.56 69.24
N LEU A 295 19.89 26.48 68.92
CA LEU A 295 20.99 27.33 69.47
C LEU A 295 22.43 26.81 69.18
N PHE A 296 23.27 27.67 68.57
CA PHE A 296 24.68 28.01 68.85
C PHE A 296 25.86 26.99 68.89
N MET A 297 27.00 27.41 68.27
CA MET A 297 28.42 27.21 68.69
C MET A 297 29.06 25.79 68.61
N GLN A 298 30.38 25.57 68.45
CA GLN A 298 31.58 26.44 68.26
C GLN A 298 32.80 25.64 67.70
N SER A 299 33.75 26.29 66.98
CA SER A 299 35.20 25.94 66.85
C SER A 299 35.61 24.55 66.24
N GLN A 300 36.85 24.27 65.77
CA GLN A 300 38.11 25.05 65.61
C GLN A 300 39.02 24.42 64.50
N GLU A 301 39.96 25.22 63.96
CA GLU A 301 41.39 24.94 63.58
C GLU A 301 41.87 23.54 63.10
N ASN A 302 42.86 23.38 62.20
CA ASN A 302 43.86 24.25 61.53
C ASN A 302 44.22 23.62 60.13
N ALA A 303 45.27 23.91 59.32
CA ALA A 303 46.57 24.60 59.47
C ALA A 303 47.11 25.14 58.10
N GLU A 304 48.39 25.57 58.11
CA GLU A 304 49.45 25.60 57.06
C GLU A 304 49.11 25.47 55.53
N GLY A 305 49.74 26.24 54.61
CA GLY A 305 50.73 27.32 54.78
C GLY A 305 51.47 27.72 53.48
N SER A 306 52.03 28.94 53.45
CA SER A 306 52.82 29.56 52.35
C SER A 306 52.07 29.89 51.04
N GLY A 307 52.32 31.00 50.32
CA GLY A 307 53.15 32.18 50.62
C GLY A 307 53.78 32.81 49.37
N GLY A 308 53.47 34.08 49.05
CA GLY A 308 54.07 34.81 47.92
C GLY A 308 53.45 36.19 47.62
N ASN A 309 54.17 37.27 47.92
CA ASN A 309 53.75 38.66 47.69
C ASN A 309 54.35 39.26 46.40
N GLN A 310 53.58 40.10 45.70
CA GLN A 310 53.94 41.42 45.11
C GLN A 310 52.76 41.90 44.22
N SER A 311 51.99 42.96 44.48
CA SER A 311 52.22 44.37 44.87
C SER A 311 52.43 45.35 43.68
N ALA A 312 51.37 46.09 43.31
CA ALA A 312 51.46 47.44 42.73
C ALA A 312 50.10 48.18 42.79
N SER A 313 50.18 49.52 42.87
CA SER A 313 49.13 50.58 42.75
C SER A 313 47.85 50.23 41.96
N PHE A 314 46.63 50.52 42.44
CA PHE A 314 46.05 51.82 42.85
C PHE A 314 45.67 52.71 41.65
N ASP A 315 44.38 52.69 41.26
CA ASP A 315 43.57 53.91 41.01
C ASP A 315 42.08 53.57 40.76
N GLY A 316 41.19 54.56 40.92
CA GLY A 316 39.82 54.56 40.34
C GLY A 316 38.68 53.91 41.13
N ILE A 317 37.81 54.73 41.73
CA ILE A 317 36.43 54.35 42.12
C ILE A 317 35.51 54.58 40.90
N PRO A 318 34.66 53.61 40.50
CA PRO A 318 33.47 53.85 39.68
C PRO A 318 32.20 53.92 40.55
N ASP A 319 31.37 54.92 40.27
CA ASP A 319 30.12 55.23 40.98
C ASP A 319 28.97 54.24 40.69
N ARG A 320 27.95 54.21 41.56
CA ARG A 320 26.72 53.40 41.39
C ARG A 320 25.79 54.00 40.34
N GLN A 321 25.98 53.68 39.05
CA GLN A 321 24.96 53.93 38.03
C GLN A 321 24.69 52.74 37.11
N ARG A 322 23.40 52.37 37.02
CA ARG A 322 22.72 51.64 35.94
C ARG A 322 23.46 50.41 35.36
N SER A 323 23.19 49.22 35.91
CA SER A 323 23.37 47.94 35.21
C SER A 323 22.04 47.23 34.99
N ALA A 324 21.21 47.85 34.13
CA ALA A 324 20.17 47.17 33.38
C ALA A 324 20.46 47.45 31.89
N THR A 325 20.15 46.49 31.01
CA THR A 325 20.26 46.60 29.53
C THR A 325 21.67 46.65 28.89
N SER A 326 22.54 45.66 29.16
CA SER A 326 23.44 45.12 28.11
C SER A 326 24.10 43.78 28.48
N SER A 327 23.48 42.64 28.14
CA SER A 327 24.24 41.39 27.98
C SER A 327 25.03 41.46 26.67
N GLN A 328 26.35 41.28 26.68
CA GLN A 328 27.14 41.31 25.45
C GLN A 328 26.87 40.08 24.57
N PRO A 329 27.22 40.11 23.26
CA PRO A 329 27.04 38.95 22.38
C PRO A 329 27.81 37.69 22.83
N GLU A 330 28.94 37.87 23.51
CA GLU A 330 29.86 36.79 23.90
C GLU A 330 29.23 35.83 24.92
N ASP A 331 28.54 36.34 25.94
CA ASP A 331 27.78 35.55 26.92
C ASP A 331 26.68 34.67 26.26
N GLN A 332 26.14 35.09 25.12
CA GLN A 332 25.02 34.40 24.47
C GLN A 332 25.48 33.23 23.61
N ASP A 333 26.67 33.31 23.02
CA ASP A 333 27.25 32.17 22.29
C ASP A 333 27.76 31.09 23.25
N ALA A 334 28.18 31.47 24.47
CA ALA A 334 28.68 30.56 25.51
C ALA A 334 27.69 29.45 25.94
N LEU A 335 26.38 29.64 25.72
CA LEU A 335 25.34 28.63 25.94
C LEU A 335 25.43 27.45 24.95
N TYR A 336 25.94 27.67 23.73
CA TYR A 336 25.91 26.67 22.66
C TYR A 336 27.00 25.62 22.86
N SER A 337 26.65 24.33 22.72
CA SER A 337 27.64 23.27 22.60
C SER A 337 28.30 23.28 21.21
N PRO A 338 29.47 22.64 21.01
CA PRO A 338 30.15 22.60 19.72
C PRO A 338 29.25 22.08 18.57
N GLY A 339 28.51 20.98 18.80
CA GLY A 339 27.56 20.44 17.82
C GLY A 339 26.39 21.37 17.53
N LEU A 340 25.87 22.07 18.54
CA LEU A 340 24.79 23.04 18.34
C LEU A 340 25.28 24.33 17.65
N ARG A 341 26.55 24.73 17.82
CA ARG A 341 27.19 25.80 17.03
C ARG A 341 27.32 25.39 15.57
N GLU A 342 27.80 24.18 15.28
CA GLU A 342 27.91 23.69 13.90
C GLU A 342 26.53 23.63 13.23
N LEU A 343 25.51 23.09 13.89
CA LEU A 343 24.15 23.06 13.36
C LEU A 343 23.60 24.48 13.12
N ARG A 344 23.85 25.44 14.03
CA ARG A 344 23.46 26.84 13.83
C ARG A 344 24.13 27.43 12.58
N ALA A 345 25.44 27.23 12.43
CA ALA A 345 26.21 27.72 11.29
C ALA A 345 25.77 27.07 9.96
N GLU A 346 25.45 25.77 9.96
CA GLU A 346 24.87 25.10 8.80
C GLU A 346 23.54 25.77 8.45
N LEU A 347 22.60 25.92 9.39
CA LEU A 347 21.29 26.52 9.14
C LEU A 347 21.37 27.97 8.63
N GLU A 348 22.32 28.77 9.16
CA GLU A 348 22.56 30.16 8.74
C GLU A 348 23.17 30.27 7.33
N GLN A 349 23.99 29.31 6.92
CA GLN A 349 24.52 29.17 5.57
C GLN A 349 23.47 28.58 4.60
N LYS A 350 22.58 27.72 5.09
CA LYS A 350 21.65 26.89 4.31
C LYS A 350 20.36 27.63 3.93
N TYR A 351 19.77 28.40 4.85
CA TYR A 351 18.44 28.99 4.72
C TYR A 351 18.42 30.53 4.76
N ASN A 352 17.49 31.15 4.02
CA ASN A 352 17.25 32.60 4.07
C ASN A 352 16.07 32.94 4.98
N LEU A 353 16.33 33.37 6.23
CA LEU A 353 15.29 33.63 7.24
C LEU A 353 14.19 34.62 6.77
N ASP A 354 14.51 35.66 5.99
CA ASP A 354 13.51 36.61 5.47
C ASP A 354 12.49 35.98 4.51
N HIS A 355 12.83 34.82 3.93
CA HIS A 355 12.00 34.05 3.03
C HIS A 355 11.25 32.91 3.77
N LEU A 356 11.40 32.80 5.10
CA LEU A 356 10.72 31.82 5.94
C LEU A 356 9.50 32.42 6.65
N GLU A 357 8.43 31.64 6.75
CA GLU A 357 7.22 31.97 7.51
C GLU A 357 7.34 31.48 8.96
N SER A 358 7.90 30.28 9.14
CA SER A 358 8.29 29.77 10.46
C SER A 358 9.42 28.74 10.40
N VAL A 359 10.14 28.64 11.51
CA VAL A 359 11.02 27.50 11.83
C VAL A 359 10.42 26.80 13.04
N SER A 360 10.27 25.48 12.97
CA SER A 360 9.82 24.65 14.08
C SER A 360 10.83 23.55 14.36
N TYR A 361 11.04 23.19 15.62
CA TYR A 361 11.95 22.12 16.03
C TYR A 361 11.44 21.43 17.30
N ALA A 362 11.91 20.22 17.58
CA ALA A 362 11.56 19.50 18.81
C ALA A 362 12.81 19.24 19.65
N LEU A 363 12.80 19.73 20.89
CA LEU A 363 13.71 19.25 21.93
C LEU A 363 13.18 17.91 22.43
N ALA A 364 13.99 16.88 22.30
CA ALA A 364 13.82 15.59 22.96
C ALA A 364 14.70 15.52 24.21
N VAL A 365 14.16 14.94 25.28
CA VAL A 365 14.81 14.80 26.59
C VAL A 365 14.69 13.35 27.03
N ASN A 366 15.75 12.56 26.87
CA ASN A 366 15.83 11.20 27.41
C ASN A 366 16.10 11.31 28.92
N LEU A 367 15.14 10.94 29.77
CA LEU A 367 15.34 10.85 31.21
C LEU A 367 15.78 9.43 31.61
N ASN A 368 17.05 9.31 32.02
CA ASN A 368 17.51 8.21 32.86
C ASN A 368 17.27 8.54 34.34
N CYS A 369 17.11 7.53 35.18
CA CYS A 369 16.79 7.71 36.59
C CYS A 369 17.36 6.59 37.46
N THR A 370 17.97 6.96 38.59
CA THR A 370 18.33 6.04 39.68
C THR A 370 17.46 6.33 40.90
N ALA A 371 17.00 5.28 41.56
CA ALA A 371 16.15 5.41 42.74
C ALA A 371 16.89 6.07 43.91
N ALA A 372 16.20 6.92 44.68
CA ALA A 372 16.71 7.47 45.93
C ALA A 372 17.19 6.33 46.86
N ALA A 373 18.41 6.46 47.39
CA ALA A 373 19.01 5.46 48.26
C ALA A 373 18.09 5.15 49.45
N SER A 374 17.86 3.87 49.70
CA SER A 374 17.04 3.41 50.82
C SER A 374 17.92 3.11 52.03
N THR A 375 17.36 3.23 53.24
CA THR A 375 18.09 2.97 54.49
C THR A 375 18.61 1.53 54.64
N SER A 376 18.18 0.61 53.77
CA SER A 376 18.69 -0.77 53.65
C SER A 376 19.85 -0.95 52.67
N SER A 377 20.12 0.01 51.78
CA SER A 377 21.11 -0.12 50.69
C SER A 377 21.87 1.20 50.47
N PRO A 378 23.01 1.43 51.15
CA PRO A 378 23.69 2.73 51.13
C PRO A 378 24.51 3.04 49.86
N ASN A 379 24.96 2.02 49.13
CA ASN A 379 25.86 2.17 47.99
C ASN A 379 25.10 1.99 46.67
N SER A 380 25.10 3.05 45.84
CA SER A 380 24.39 3.18 44.55
C SER A 380 22.88 2.95 44.58
N GLY A 381 22.10 3.91 44.08
CA GLY A 381 20.67 3.73 43.84
C GLY A 381 20.43 2.96 42.54
N ASP A 382 19.59 1.93 42.58
CA ASP A 382 19.28 1.09 41.41
C ASP A 382 18.77 1.92 40.22
N THR A 383 19.25 1.65 39.00
CA THR A 383 18.68 2.22 37.77
C THR A 383 17.24 1.74 37.59
N VAL A 384 16.31 2.67 37.32
CA VAL A 384 14.87 2.39 37.24
C VAL A 384 14.26 2.86 35.94
N CYS A 385 13.36 2.05 35.40
CA CYS A 385 12.59 2.39 34.21
C CYS A 385 11.41 3.31 34.59
N LEU A 386 11.07 4.25 33.71
CA LEU A 386 10.02 5.25 33.93
C LEU A 386 8.88 5.08 32.91
N LEU A 387 7.64 5.30 33.37
CA LEU A 387 6.43 5.44 32.56
C LEU A 387 5.55 6.58 33.08
N ALA A 388 4.66 7.12 32.26
CA ALA A 388 3.66 8.09 32.73
C ALA A 388 2.54 7.41 33.52
N ASP A 389 2.16 7.98 34.68
CA ASP A 389 0.95 7.64 35.42
C ASP A 389 -0.23 8.44 34.84
N ARG A 390 -1.17 7.73 34.22
CA ARG A 390 -2.36 8.33 33.58
C ARG A 390 -3.22 9.14 34.55
N ASN A 391 -3.27 8.76 35.82
CA ASN A 391 -4.14 9.40 36.81
C ASN A 391 -3.52 10.70 37.33
N CYS A 392 -2.18 10.79 37.37
CA CYS A 392 -1.47 12.05 37.55
C CYS A 392 -1.62 12.93 36.30
N LEU A 393 -1.30 12.38 35.12
CA LEU A 393 -1.37 13.07 33.83
C LEU A 393 -2.74 13.66 33.51
N ALA A 394 -3.82 13.04 33.99
CA ALA A 394 -5.19 13.55 33.82
C ALA A 394 -5.42 14.95 34.44
N LYS A 395 -4.56 15.41 35.35
CA LYS A 395 -4.63 16.76 35.95
C LYS A 395 -3.97 17.83 35.08
N GLU A 396 -3.16 17.43 34.10
CA GLU A 396 -2.38 18.34 33.23
C GLU A 396 -3.17 18.88 32.03
N TYR A 397 -4.39 18.42 31.84
CA TYR A 397 -5.26 18.74 30.70
C TYR A 397 -6.70 18.89 31.16
N THR A 398 -7.41 19.87 30.60
CA THR A 398 -8.82 20.15 30.94
C THR A 398 -9.75 18.98 30.64
N THR A 399 -9.46 18.13 29.65
CA THR A 399 -10.30 16.97 29.30
C THR A 399 -9.48 15.80 28.75
N TYR A 400 -9.94 14.57 29.00
CA TYR A 400 -9.41 13.31 28.43
C TYR A 400 -9.46 13.20 26.88
N ARG A 401 -9.80 14.28 26.17
CA ARG A 401 -9.79 14.40 24.70
C ARG A 401 -8.62 15.26 24.19
N ASP A 402 -7.84 15.83 25.11
CA ASP A 402 -6.73 16.74 24.80
C ASP A 402 -5.39 16.00 24.74
N TYR A 403 -5.32 14.77 25.24
CA TYR A 403 -4.19 13.86 25.06
C TYR A 403 -4.68 12.46 24.65
N THR A 404 -3.82 11.74 23.93
CA THR A 404 -3.98 10.31 23.64
C THR A 404 -3.01 9.53 24.54
N PHE A 405 -3.54 8.60 25.33
CA PHE A 405 -2.76 7.68 26.16
C PHE A 405 -2.58 6.34 25.46
N TYR A 406 -1.39 5.76 25.55
CA TYR A 406 -1.02 4.47 24.97
C TYR A 406 -0.52 3.54 26.09
N PRO A 407 -1.38 2.67 26.64
CA PRO A 407 -1.00 1.76 27.72
C PRO A 407 0.04 0.73 27.24
N LEU A 408 1.04 0.44 28.07
CA LEU A 408 2.06 -0.58 27.77
C LEU A 408 1.89 -1.80 28.66
N GLY A 409 2.25 -2.98 28.15
CA GLY A 409 2.12 -4.25 28.89
C GLY A 409 0.68 -4.50 29.34
N PHE A 410 -0.30 -4.02 28.56
CA PHE A 410 -1.75 -4.05 28.84
C PHE A 410 -2.23 -3.23 30.06
N HIS A 411 -1.39 -2.45 30.74
CA HIS A 411 -1.82 -1.78 31.98
C HIS A 411 -2.57 -0.45 31.73
N PRO A 412 -3.82 -0.29 32.22
CA PRO A 412 -4.70 0.84 31.83
C PRO A 412 -4.27 2.22 32.33
N ALA A 413 -3.31 2.27 33.26
CA ALA A 413 -2.78 3.50 33.85
C ALA A 413 -1.30 3.79 33.58
N TYR A 414 -0.53 2.87 32.95
CA TYR A 414 0.92 3.03 32.74
C TYR A 414 1.32 2.86 31.27
N GLY A 415 2.12 3.80 30.76
CA GLY A 415 2.54 3.79 29.36
C GLY A 415 3.06 5.13 28.84
N ASN A 416 2.78 5.37 27.55
CA ASN A 416 3.21 6.55 26.79
C ASN A 416 2.01 7.49 26.55
N PHE A 417 2.26 8.75 26.16
CA PHE A 417 1.20 9.66 25.71
C PHE A 417 1.65 10.64 24.63
N SER A 418 0.67 11.31 24.00
CA SER A 418 0.90 12.45 23.10
C SER A 418 -0.28 13.42 23.10
N SER A 419 -0.03 14.71 23.02
CA SER A 419 -1.02 15.80 23.00
C SER A 419 -0.69 16.82 21.90
N PRO A 420 -1.68 17.59 21.37
CA PRO A 420 -1.45 18.66 20.40
C PRO A 420 -0.98 19.97 21.06
N GLU A 421 -1.08 20.07 22.40
CA GLU A 421 -0.61 21.18 23.22
C GLU A 421 0.28 20.66 24.38
N PRO A 422 1.14 21.51 24.98
CA PRO A 422 1.95 21.16 26.15
C PRO A 422 1.13 20.86 27.41
N PRO A 423 1.64 20.03 28.35
CA PRO A 423 1.06 19.85 29.69
C PRO A 423 1.20 21.12 30.55
N ALA A 424 0.34 21.27 31.56
CA ALA A 424 0.27 22.44 32.44
C ALA A 424 1.60 22.78 33.15
N PHE A 425 2.38 21.78 33.58
CA PHE A 425 3.66 21.94 34.26
C PHE A 425 4.73 22.68 33.43
N LEU A 426 4.63 22.60 32.10
CA LEU A 426 5.39 23.45 31.18
C LEU A 426 4.60 24.72 30.85
N LYS A 427 3.34 24.57 30.44
CA LYS A 427 2.50 25.63 29.85
C LYS A 427 2.40 26.88 30.73
N ASN A 428 2.15 26.69 32.03
CA ASN A 428 1.83 27.79 32.94
C ASN A 428 3.10 28.48 33.49
N ASN A 429 4.11 27.69 33.88
CA ASN A 429 5.24 28.16 34.70
C ASN A 429 6.52 28.50 33.91
N LEU A 430 6.55 28.17 32.62
CA LEU A 430 7.72 28.35 31.76
C LEU A 430 7.31 28.88 30.37
N LEU A 431 6.44 28.16 29.65
CA LEU A 431 6.14 28.47 28.25
C LEU A 431 5.38 29.79 28.09
N ALA A 432 4.49 30.12 29.04
CA ALA A 432 3.82 31.42 29.09
C ALA A 432 4.82 32.58 29.25
N ILE A 433 5.77 32.46 30.18
CA ILE A 433 6.80 33.49 30.45
C ILE A 433 7.72 33.63 29.22
N MET A 434 8.20 32.52 28.66
CA MET A 434 9.00 32.53 27.42
C MET A 434 8.27 33.21 26.25
N ARG A 435 6.94 33.06 26.15
CA ARG A 435 6.13 33.70 25.11
C ARG A 435 5.94 35.20 25.35
N ASP A 436 5.64 35.64 26.58
CA ASP A 436 5.54 37.08 26.90
C ASP A 436 6.90 37.77 26.73
N ASN A 437 7.98 37.15 27.22
CA ASN A 437 9.34 37.66 27.04
C ASN A 437 9.76 37.78 25.56
N MET A 438 9.50 36.74 24.74
CA MET A 438 9.77 36.82 23.30
C MET A 438 8.84 37.79 22.57
N SER A 439 7.65 38.08 23.10
CA SER A 439 6.74 39.09 22.56
C SER A 439 7.21 40.50 22.89
N PHE A 440 7.50 40.78 24.15
CA PHE A 440 8.08 42.05 24.62
C PHE A 440 9.39 42.38 23.90
N GLN A 441 10.29 41.40 23.74
CA GLN A 441 11.56 41.55 23.01
C GLN A 441 11.41 41.77 21.50
N ASN A 442 10.20 41.65 20.94
CA ASN A 442 9.87 41.87 19.54
C ASN A 442 8.59 42.73 19.40
N GLU A 443 8.56 43.88 20.08
CA GLU A 443 7.56 44.95 19.86
C GLU A 443 6.09 44.50 20.09
N GLY A 444 5.87 43.53 20.99
CA GLY A 444 4.55 42.98 21.29
C GLY A 444 4.04 41.95 20.27
N ALA A 445 4.85 41.54 19.30
CA ALA A 445 4.46 40.55 18.31
C ALA A 445 4.37 39.13 18.91
N ASP A 446 3.42 38.32 18.47
CA ASP A 446 3.28 36.92 18.91
C ASP A 446 4.29 36.01 18.19
N VAL A 447 5.55 36.07 18.60
CA VAL A 447 6.68 35.40 17.91
C VAL A 447 6.76 33.90 18.19
N LEU A 448 6.54 33.51 19.45
CA LEU A 448 6.85 32.17 19.95
C LEU A 448 5.58 31.37 20.25
N SER A 449 5.57 30.12 19.82
CA SER A 449 4.47 29.19 20.09
C SER A 449 4.97 27.77 20.35
N PHE A 450 4.16 27.00 21.06
CA PHE A 450 4.46 25.63 21.47
C PHE A 450 3.31 24.72 21.06
N GLY A 451 3.63 23.64 20.36
CA GLY A 451 2.66 22.75 19.75
C GLY A 451 2.65 21.37 20.38
N PHE A 452 2.64 20.37 19.50
CA PHE A 452 2.61 18.95 19.85
C PHE A 452 3.66 18.58 20.90
N PHE A 453 3.24 17.74 21.84
CA PHE A 453 4.09 17.15 22.88
C PHE A 453 3.89 15.63 22.87
N GLN A 454 4.95 14.85 23.09
CA GLN A 454 4.83 13.42 23.38
C GLN A 454 5.80 12.97 24.47
N ALA A 455 5.40 11.90 25.16
CA ALA A 455 6.20 11.28 26.21
C ALA A 455 6.17 9.76 26.05
N TYR A 456 7.34 9.11 26.01
CA TYR A 456 7.40 7.66 25.79
C TYR A 456 8.67 6.98 26.28
N SER A 457 8.58 5.72 26.73
CA SER A 457 9.77 4.88 26.96
C SER A 457 10.49 4.60 25.64
N ASN A 458 11.81 4.77 25.60
CA ASN A 458 12.61 4.67 24.38
C ASN A 458 12.57 3.28 23.71
N ILE A 459 12.10 2.25 24.42
CA ILE A 459 11.73 0.94 23.89
C ILE A 459 10.79 1.06 22.67
N LYS A 460 9.91 2.07 22.62
CA LYS A 460 9.08 2.43 21.46
C LYS A 460 9.89 2.62 20.17
N ARG A 461 11.13 3.10 20.23
CA ARG A 461 12.02 3.27 19.07
C ARG A 461 12.50 1.91 18.55
N LEU A 462 12.87 0.98 19.43
CA LEU A 462 13.30 -0.39 19.09
C LEU A 462 12.20 -1.20 18.38
N LEU A 463 10.95 -0.94 18.73
CA LEU A 463 9.74 -1.56 18.18
C LEU A 463 9.33 -1.01 16.80
N SER A 464 9.86 0.15 16.39
CA SER A 464 9.43 0.86 15.17
C SER A 464 9.77 0.13 13.85
N ARG A 465 10.62 -0.90 13.89
CA ARG A 465 11.07 -1.70 12.74
C ARG A 465 10.35 -3.05 12.60
N LEU A 466 9.04 -3.08 12.88
CA LEU A 466 8.13 -4.21 12.60
C LEU A 466 7.91 -4.43 11.08
N ARG A 467 8.96 -4.86 10.38
CA ARG A 467 8.91 -5.42 9.03
C ARG A 467 9.53 -6.81 9.05
N GLY A 468 8.77 -7.81 8.64
CA GLY A 468 9.24 -9.19 8.49
C GLY A 468 10.18 -9.36 7.30
N GLN A 469 11.38 -8.79 7.39
CA GLN A 469 12.50 -9.16 6.53
C GLN A 469 13.15 -10.41 7.11
N LEU A 470 13.50 -11.37 6.25
CA LEU A 470 14.26 -12.55 6.65
C LEU A 470 15.65 -12.10 7.13
N THR A 471 16.10 -12.67 8.25
CA THR A 471 17.44 -12.52 8.82
C THR A 471 18.19 -13.86 8.65
N PRO A 472 18.90 -14.08 7.53
CA PRO A 472 19.50 -15.39 7.24
C PRO A 472 20.51 -15.83 8.31
N ASP A 473 21.21 -14.86 8.88
CA ASP A 473 22.30 -15.03 9.84
C ASP A 473 21.80 -15.17 11.30
N ASN A 474 20.50 -14.97 11.54
CA ASN A 474 19.82 -15.23 12.80
C ASN A 474 18.38 -15.71 12.52
N PRO A 475 18.17 -17.04 12.38
CA PRO A 475 16.85 -17.61 12.10
C PRO A 475 15.81 -17.32 13.18
N ASP A 476 16.20 -17.28 14.45
CA ASP A 476 15.27 -17.08 15.57
C ASP A 476 14.67 -15.67 15.55
N ALA A 477 15.46 -14.66 15.16
CA ALA A 477 15.02 -13.28 14.94
C ALA A 477 14.13 -13.07 13.69
N SER A 478 13.86 -14.12 12.91
CA SER A 478 12.93 -14.04 11.78
C SER A 478 11.47 -13.89 12.24
N THR A 479 11.11 -14.48 13.38
CA THR A 479 9.77 -14.32 13.97
C THR A 479 9.64 -12.94 14.64
N PRO A 480 8.49 -12.24 14.54
CA PRO A 480 8.38 -10.90 15.09
C PRO A 480 8.57 -10.82 16.61
N PHE A 481 7.94 -11.73 17.34
CA PHE A 481 7.92 -11.65 18.81
C PHE A 481 9.26 -12.07 19.45
N ALA A 482 9.98 -13.06 18.91
CA ALA A 482 11.32 -13.42 19.41
C ALA A 482 12.33 -12.29 19.20
N ARG A 483 12.32 -11.65 18.04
CA ARG A 483 13.20 -10.51 17.73
C ARG A 483 12.89 -9.30 18.61
N GLU A 484 11.61 -8.97 18.77
CA GLU A 484 11.20 -7.86 19.62
C GLU A 484 11.45 -8.16 21.11
N ARG A 485 11.42 -9.43 21.54
CA ARG A 485 11.91 -9.87 22.85
C ARG A 485 13.42 -9.62 23.01
N GLN A 486 14.24 -10.13 22.10
CA GLN A 486 15.70 -9.98 22.11
C GLN A 486 16.14 -8.52 22.17
N ARG A 487 15.44 -7.60 21.47
CA ARG A 487 15.72 -6.15 21.56
C ARG A 487 15.44 -5.55 22.94
N ILE A 488 14.41 -6.03 23.65
CA ILE A 488 14.09 -5.55 24.99
C ILE A 488 15.07 -6.16 26.01
N GLU A 489 15.45 -7.43 25.84
CA GLU A 489 16.49 -8.09 26.64
C GLU A 489 17.84 -7.37 26.52
N ALA A 490 18.27 -7.02 25.30
CA ALA A 490 19.48 -6.22 25.05
C ALA A 490 19.40 -4.82 25.69
N ALA A 491 18.32 -4.07 25.45
CA ALA A 491 18.14 -2.73 26.03
C ALA A 491 17.99 -2.71 27.56
N VAL A 492 17.70 -3.85 28.20
CA VAL A 492 17.80 -3.99 29.67
C VAL A 492 19.24 -4.23 30.12
N ALA A 493 20.01 -5.04 29.38
CA ALA A 493 21.42 -5.29 29.67
C ALA A 493 22.34 -4.08 29.38
N GLU A 494 21.94 -3.22 28.44
CA GLU A 494 22.64 -1.99 28.03
C GLU A 494 22.07 -0.72 28.73
N GLU A 495 21.10 -0.88 29.63
CA GLU A 495 20.37 0.19 30.35
C GLU A 495 19.66 1.25 29.45
N GLU A 496 19.46 0.98 28.15
CA GLU A 496 18.81 1.87 27.15
C GLU A 496 17.27 2.05 27.31
N PHE A 497 16.74 2.11 28.53
CA PHE A 497 15.28 2.14 28.80
C PHE A 497 14.72 3.50 29.27
N SER A 498 15.50 4.58 29.15
CA SER A 498 15.11 5.98 29.37
C SER A 498 13.67 6.35 28.93
N PHE A 499 13.02 7.24 29.68
CA PHE A 499 11.71 7.80 29.31
C PHE A 499 11.88 9.19 28.70
N ARG A 500 11.41 9.35 27.48
CA ARG A 500 11.70 10.48 26.61
C ARG A 500 10.51 11.44 26.53
N PHE A 501 10.72 12.68 26.93
CA PHE A 501 9.82 13.80 26.62
C PHE A 501 10.22 14.46 25.30
N GLU A 502 9.26 14.99 24.55
CA GLU A 502 9.50 15.78 23.34
C GLU A 502 8.57 16.98 23.29
N GLN A 503 9.11 18.20 23.27
CA GLN A 503 8.36 19.45 23.14
C GLN A 503 8.70 20.13 21.81
N VAL A 504 7.68 20.38 20.99
CA VAL A 504 7.81 21.19 19.77
C VAL A 504 7.76 22.67 20.10
N VAL A 505 8.74 23.41 19.58
CA VAL A 505 8.83 24.88 19.60
C VAL A 505 8.68 25.39 18.17
N SER A 506 7.91 26.45 17.98
CA SER A 506 7.64 27.08 16.67
C SER A 506 7.83 28.60 16.75
N VAL A 507 8.72 29.13 15.90
CA VAL A 507 9.10 30.55 15.84
C VAL A 507 8.59 31.17 14.53
N HIS A 508 7.77 32.20 14.63
CA HIS A 508 7.25 32.97 13.49
C HIS A 508 8.29 33.98 13.00
N VAL A 509 9.10 33.60 12.00
CA VAL A 509 10.27 34.37 11.56
C VAL A 509 9.95 35.78 11.05
N PRO A 510 8.84 36.04 10.32
CA PRO A 510 8.45 37.40 9.92
C PRO A 510 8.10 38.32 11.10
N ARG A 511 7.77 37.76 12.27
CA ARG A 511 7.43 38.51 13.50
C ARG A 511 8.65 38.85 14.36
N LEU A 512 9.83 38.28 14.06
CA LEU A 512 11.09 38.72 14.68
C LEU A 512 11.48 40.10 14.15
N VAL A 513 11.89 41.01 15.04
CA VAL A 513 12.49 42.30 14.63
C VAL A 513 13.80 42.06 13.88
N PRO A 514 14.20 42.91 12.90
CA PRO A 514 15.30 42.59 11.99
C PRO A 514 16.62 42.21 12.68
N MET A 515 17.01 42.90 13.76
CA MET A 515 18.24 42.62 14.51
C MET A 515 18.24 41.25 15.22
N ARG A 516 17.06 40.65 15.45
CA ARG A 516 16.88 39.33 16.08
C ARG A 516 16.60 38.22 15.07
N ARG A 517 16.58 38.49 13.76
CA ARG A 517 16.25 37.51 12.72
C ARG A 517 17.47 36.66 12.32
N ASN A 518 17.98 35.86 13.26
CA ASN A 518 19.13 34.95 13.12
C ASN A 518 18.85 33.61 13.83
N PHE A 519 19.56 32.52 13.50
CA PHE A 519 19.28 31.22 14.11
C PHE A 519 19.72 31.14 15.57
N LEU A 520 20.63 32.02 16.01
CA LEU A 520 20.89 32.26 17.44
C LEU A 520 19.57 32.53 18.20
N ASN A 521 18.81 33.57 17.83
CA ASN A 521 17.54 33.88 18.51
C ASN A 521 16.43 32.86 18.23
N VAL A 522 16.41 32.20 17.06
CA VAL A 522 15.42 31.14 16.75
C VAL A 522 15.61 29.90 17.62
N LEU A 523 16.85 29.48 17.89
CA LEU A 523 17.16 28.29 18.69
C LEU A 523 17.21 28.57 20.21
N ARG A 524 17.48 29.81 20.63
CA ARG A 524 17.59 30.24 22.04
C ARG A 524 16.51 29.68 23.01
N PRO A 525 15.21 29.54 22.65
CA PRO A 525 14.21 28.92 23.52
C PRO A 525 14.58 27.53 24.05
N ILE A 526 15.45 26.78 23.37
CA ILE A 526 15.84 25.42 23.77
C ILE A 526 16.53 25.37 25.14
N PHE A 527 17.32 26.39 25.49
CA PHE A 527 18.15 26.36 26.71
C PHE A 527 17.30 26.48 27.99
N GLN A 528 16.19 27.24 27.96
CA GLN A 528 15.29 27.31 29.11
C GLN A 528 14.51 26.00 29.33
N LEU A 529 14.17 25.28 28.25
CA LEU A 529 13.64 23.92 28.35
C LEU A 529 14.67 22.95 28.94
N MET A 530 15.93 23.01 28.49
CA MET A 530 17.02 22.20 29.07
C MET A 530 17.20 22.48 30.56
N ARG A 531 17.30 23.77 30.95
CA ARG A 531 17.39 24.23 32.34
C ARG A 531 16.21 23.77 33.20
N PHE A 532 14.99 23.79 32.67
CA PHE A 532 13.80 23.27 33.36
C PHE A 532 13.95 21.78 33.68
N PHE A 533 14.27 20.93 32.69
CA PHE A 533 14.42 19.49 32.94
C PHE A 533 15.62 19.14 33.84
N LEU A 534 16.69 19.94 33.83
CA LEU A 534 17.83 19.81 34.74
C LEU A 534 17.47 20.17 36.20
N LYS A 535 16.80 21.32 36.43
CA LYS A 535 16.68 21.94 37.76
C LYS A 535 15.30 21.78 38.42
N GLU A 536 14.22 21.67 37.66
CA GLU A 536 12.83 21.75 38.16
C GLU A 536 12.16 20.36 38.20
N LYS A 537 12.88 19.39 38.78
CA LYS A 537 12.50 17.96 38.87
C LYS A 537 11.12 17.74 39.51
N GLN A 538 10.78 18.52 40.52
CA GLN A 538 9.48 18.48 41.20
C GLN A 538 8.31 18.83 40.28
N SER A 539 8.52 19.62 39.23
CA SER A 539 7.45 20.04 38.31
C SER A 539 6.95 18.91 37.40
N TYR A 540 7.82 17.95 37.04
CA TYR A 540 7.47 16.87 36.09
C TYR A 540 7.57 15.45 36.68
N SER A 541 8.28 15.23 37.78
CA SER A 541 8.49 13.89 38.37
C SER A 541 7.18 13.19 38.80
N TRP A 542 6.21 13.94 39.32
CA TRP A 542 4.96 13.40 39.85
C TRP A 542 4.00 12.82 38.80
N ILE A 543 4.14 13.16 37.51
CA ILE A 543 3.42 12.46 36.43
C ILE A 543 4.11 11.15 36.01
N LEU A 544 5.28 10.83 36.58
CA LEU A 544 6.04 9.64 36.29
C LEU A 544 5.95 8.61 37.41
N ARG A 545 6.01 7.34 37.03
CA ARG A 545 6.10 6.20 37.93
C ARG A 545 7.33 5.38 37.56
N ARG A 546 8.08 4.97 38.57
CA ARG A 546 9.31 4.17 38.43
C ARG A 546 9.08 2.70 38.74
N PHE A 547 9.80 1.87 38.00
CA PHE A 547 9.71 0.41 38.01
C PHE A 547 11.13 -0.19 38.04
N PRO A 548 11.36 -1.29 38.77
CA PRO A 548 12.54 -2.11 38.56
C PRO A 548 12.56 -2.66 37.11
N PRO A 549 13.73 -2.73 36.43
CA PRO A 549 13.83 -3.26 35.07
C PRO A 549 13.25 -4.68 34.89
N SER A 550 13.37 -5.50 35.95
CA SER A 550 12.79 -6.85 36.04
C SER A 550 11.25 -6.89 36.00
N VAL A 551 10.58 -5.76 36.28
CA VAL A 551 9.11 -5.65 36.30
C VAL A 551 8.63 -4.91 35.07
N PHE A 552 9.17 -3.72 34.79
CA PHE A 552 9.06 -3.10 33.47
C PHE A 552 10.45 -2.66 33.03
N PRO A 553 10.95 -3.09 31.86
CA PRO A 553 10.21 -3.75 30.79
C PRO A 553 10.17 -5.29 30.85
N GLY A 554 10.60 -5.94 31.94
CA GLY A 554 10.53 -7.41 32.08
C GLY A 554 9.14 -8.02 31.76
N VAL A 555 8.05 -7.32 32.08
CA VAL A 555 6.69 -7.71 31.69
C VAL A 555 6.48 -7.77 30.16
N LEU A 556 7.13 -6.91 29.38
CA LEU A 556 7.10 -6.94 27.91
C LEU A 556 7.88 -8.13 27.36
N VAL A 557 9.00 -8.52 27.98
CA VAL A 557 9.75 -9.75 27.64
C VAL A 557 8.87 -10.99 27.88
N ALA A 558 8.19 -11.04 29.03
CA ALA A 558 7.24 -12.10 29.39
C ALA A 558 6.06 -12.21 28.39
N PHE A 559 5.50 -11.07 27.96
CA PHE A 559 4.45 -11.05 26.93
C PHE A 559 4.99 -11.45 25.54
N ALA A 560 6.17 -10.96 25.15
CA ALA A 560 6.80 -11.31 23.88
C ALA A 560 6.98 -12.82 23.75
N LYS A 561 7.56 -13.47 24.79
CA LYS A 561 7.75 -14.93 24.83
C LYS A 561 6.42 -15.70 24.77
N MET A 562 5.35 -15.19 25.39
CA MET A 562 4.03 -15.83 25.28
C MET A 562 3.48 -15.76 23.84
N PHE A 563 3.54 -14.61 23.18
CA PHE A 563 3.04 -14.49 21.80
C PHE A 563 3.92 -15.24 20.78
N GLU A 564 5.24 -15.26 20.98
CA GLU A 564 6.21 -16.10 20.28
C GLU A 564 5.81 -17.59 20.33
N LEU A 565 5.63 -18.14 21.53
CA LEU A 565 5.27 -19.55 21.72
C LEU A 565 3.85 -19.89 21.26
N ALA A 566 2.87 -18.99 21.45
CA ALA A 566 1.50 -19.21 21.00
C ALA A 566 1.39 -19.21 19.46
N VAL A 567 2.13 -18.33 18.77
CA VAL A 567 2.19 -18.32 17.30
C VAL A 567 3.00 -19.50 16.76
N GLY A 568 4.10 -19.89 17.42
CA GLY A 568 4.87 -21.08 17.06
C GLY A 568 4.06 -22.38 17.14
N GLU A 569 3.19 -22.53 18.14
CA GLU A 569 2.26 -23.66 18.22
C GLU A 569 1.21 -23.64 17.08
N MET A 570 0.78 -22.45 16.62
CA MET A 570 -0.08 -22.33 15.43
C MET A 570 0.66 -22.67 14.13
N GLU A 571 1.94 -22.29 14.01
CA GLU A 571 2.78 -22.67 12.87
C GLU A 571 3.06 -24.19 12.84
N ARG A 572 3.27 -24.81 14.01
CA ARG A 572 3.38 -26.26 14.15
C ARG A 572 2.10 -26.97 13.70
N ARG A 573 0.92 -26.48 14.09
CA ARG A 573 -0.38 -27.00 13.64
C ARG A 573 -0.60 -26.82 12.14
N PHE A 574 -0.33 -25.63 11.61
CA PHE A 574 -0.38 -25.32 10.18
C PHE A 574 0.48 -26.29 9.35
N THR A 575 1.69 -26.58 9.83
CA THR A 575 2.63 -27.50 9.19
C THR A 575 2.16 -28.95 9.25
N ALA A 576 1.51 -29.36 10.35
CA ALA A 576 1.00 -30.71 10.55
C ALA A 576 -0.17 -31.09 9.63
N ASP A 577 -1.13 -30.18 9.37
CA ASP A 577 -2.26 -30.41 8.45
C ASP A 577 -1.95 -29.95 7.00
N GLY A 578 -0.71 -29.54 6.75
CA GLY A 578 -0.08 -29.46 5.43
C GLY A 578 -0.82 -28.63 4.37
N SER A 579 -1.58 -29.30 3.49
CA SER A 579 -2.29 -28.64 2.37
C SER A 579 -3.62 -28.00 2.76
N ARG A 580 -4.17 -28.33 3.94
CA ARG A 580 -5.33 -27.65 4.54
C ARG A 580 -4.90 -26.44 5.36
N GLY A 581 -3.89 -26.62 6.22
CA GLY A 581 -3.27 -25.54 7.00
C GLY A 581 -3.95 -25.31 8.35
N LEU A 582 -4.58 -24.16 8.55
CA LEU A 582 -5.35 -23.85 9.76
C LEU A 582 -6.82 -23.67 9.39
N GLY A 583 -7.70 -24.38 10.10
CA GLY A 583 -9.14 -24.16 10.05
C GLY A 583 -9.54 -22.76 10.55
N LEU A 584 -10.84 -22.46 10.49
CA LEU A 584 -11.34 -21.10 10.74
C LEU A 584 -10.97 -20.54 12.12
N ALA A 585 -11.23 -21.31 13.18
CA ALA A 585 -11.02 -20.85 14.55
C ALA A 585 -9.54 -20.57 14.84
N LEU A 586 -8.63 -21.43 14.39
CA LEU A 586 -7.19 -21.23 14.58
C LEU A 586 -6.65 -20.06 13.74
N SER A 587 -7.16 -19.88 12.51
CA SER A 587 -6.80 -18.74 11.66
C SER A 587 -7.24 -17.40 12.27
N GLU A 588 -8.45 -17.33 12.82
CA GLU A 588 -8.93 -16.16 13.57
C GLU A 588 -8.11 -15.94 14.84
N SER A 589 -7.70 -17.02 15.51
CA SER A 589 -6.86 -16.95 16.72
C SER A 589 -5.46 -16.39 16.43
N VAL A 590 -4.84 -16.75 15.29
CA VAL A 590 -3.60 -16.09 14.83
C VAL A 590 -3.83 -14.61 14.58
N ALA A 591 -4.96 -14.23 13.96
CA ALA A 591 -5.32 -12.82 13.77
C ALA A 591 -5.58 -12.09 15.10
N ALA A 592 -6.08 -12.76 16.14
CA ALA A 592 -6.25 -12.19 17.47
C ALA A 592 -4.92 -12.02 18.22
N LEU A 593 -4.05 -13.03 18.18
CA LEU A 593 -2.71 -13.04 18.78
C LEU A 593 -1.83 -11.90 18.22
N ASP A 594 -1.79 -11.74 16.90
CA ASP A 594 -1.04 -10.68 16.21
C ASP A 594 -1.51 -9.27 16.65
N ARG A 595 -2.83 -9.04 16.72
CA ARG A 595 -3.37 -7.76 17.20
C ARG A 595 -3.06 -7.49 18.68
N LEU A 596 -3.15 -8.50 19.55
CA LEU A 596 -2.87 -8.35 20.98
C LEU A 596 -1.38 -8.13 21.25
N GLY A 597 -0.50 -8.88 20.59
CA GLY A 597 0.94 -8.65 20.65
C GLY A 597 1.29 -7.23 20.19
N ASN A 598 0.73 -6.75 19.08
CA ASN A 598 0.92 -5.38 18.61
C ASN A 598 0.46 -4.34 19.65
N PHE A 599 -0.72 -4.53 20.26
CA PHE A 599 -1.23 -3.63 21.30
C PHE A 599 -0.34 -3.62 22.57
N CYS A 600 0.21 -4.76 22.98
CA CYS A 600 1.10 -4.88 24.15
C CYS A 600 2.28 -3.89 24.11
N PHE A 601 2.85 -3.69 22.92
CA PHE A 601 4.05 -2.88 22.69
C PHE A 601 3.74 -1.44 22.26
N THR A 602 2.58 -1.19 21.64
CA THR A 602 2.24 0.12 21.06
C THR A 602 1.19 0.91 21.83
N GLY A 603 0.31 0.23 22.57
CA GLY A 603 -0.88 0.81 23.18
C GLY A 603 -1.89 1.41 22.18
N ASP A 604 -1.75 1.17 20.87
CA ASP A 604 -2.58 1.81 19.84
C ASP A 604 -3.97 1.16 19.73
N PRO A 605 -5.07 1.81 20.17
CA PRO A 605 -6.39 1.20 20.16
C PRO A 605 -6.91 0.87 18.75
N ARG A 606 -6.28 1.39 17.69
CA ARG A 606 -6.64 1.08 16.30
C ARG A 606 -6.32 -0.36 15.89
N VAL A 607 -5.45 -1.06 16.62
CA VAL A 607 -5.14 -2.47 16.35
C VAL A 607 -6.11 -3.44 17.03
N LEU A 608 -6.92 -2.96 18.00
CA LEU A 608 -7.97 -3.74 18.67
C LEU A 608 -9.37 -3.30 18.19
N PRO A 609 -9.87 -3.82 17.04
CA PRO A 609 -11.22 -3.53 16.57
C PRO A 609 -12.26 -3.93 17.62
N THR A 610 -12.91 -2.91 18.21
CA THR A 610 -13.85 -3.11 19.33
C THR A 610 -15.11 -3.91 18.97
N THR A 611 -15.36 -4.13 17.67
CA THR A 611 -16.39 -5.05 17.18
C THR A 611 -16.07 -6.50 17.54
N VAL A 612 -14.81 -6.94 17.41
CA VAL A 612 -14.37 -8.32 17.68
C VAL A 612 -13.91 -8.48 19.14
N PHE A 613 -13.03 -7.60 19.63
CA PHE A 613 -12.41 -7.75 20.95
C PHE A 613 -13.34 -7.46 22.15
N ARG A 614 -14.54 -6.91 21.93
CA ARG A 614 -15.56 -6.74 22.98
C ARG A 614 -16.29 -8.06 23.27
N PRO A 615 -16.87 -8.78 22.28
CA PRO A 615 -17.40 -10.14 22.49
C PRO A 615 -16.42 -11.13 23.12
N LEU A 616 -15.13 -11.05 22.77
CA LEU A 616 -14.08 -11.91 23.34
C LEU A 616 -13.76 -11.64 24.83
N GLY A 617 -14.45 -10.70 25.48
CA GLY A 617 -14.19 -10.27 26.87
C GLY A 617 -12.91 -9.44 27.05
N THR A 618 -12.03 -9.43 26.05
CA THR A 618 -10.69 -8.81 26.10
C THR A 618 -10.74 -7.35 26.51
N MET A 619 -11.61 -6.55 25.90
CA MET A 619 -11.73 -5.11 26.21
C MET A 619 -12.09 -4.83 27.68
N GLU A 620 -12.80 -5.74 28.35
CA GLU A 620 -13.18 -5.59 29.76
C GLU A 620 -12.10 -6.13 30.71
N SER A 621 -11.39 -7.19 30.32
CA SER A 621 -10.19 -7.65 31.03
C SER A 621 -9.14 -6.52 31.10
N LEU A 622 -8.78 -5.94 29.95
CA LEU A 622 -7.76 -4.89 29.83
C LEU A 622 -8.08 -3.63 30.67
N ARG A 623 -9.37 -3.29 30.85
CA ARG A 623 -9.80 -2.18 31.71
C ARG A 623 -9.50 -2.40 33.19
N ARG A 624 -9.52 -3.67 33.64
CA ARG A 624 -9.41 -4.07 35.06
C ARG A 624 -7.99 -4.46 35.48
N ALA A 625 -6.97 -3.99 34.74
CA ALA A 625 -5.59 -4.51 34.79
C ALA A 625 -5.55 -6.05 34.61
N GLY A 626 -6.48 -6.57 33.82
CA GLY A 626 -6.59 -7.97 33.46
C GLY A 626 -5.59 -8.35 32.36
N TRP A 627 -5.19 -9.61 32.41
CA TRP A 627 -4.39 -10.27 31.37
C TRP A 627 -5.12 -10.23 30.01
N PRO A 628 -4.42 -10.25 28.87
CA PRO A 628 -5.04 -10.43 27.56
C PRO A 628 -5.85 -11.73 27.51
N TYR A 629 -7.17 -11.59 27.67
CA TYR A 629 -8.13 -12.69 27.75
C TYR A 629 -8.91 -12.82 26.43
N ILE A 630 -9.11 -14.05 25.97
CA ILE A 630 -10.01 -14.40 24.87
C ILE A 630 -11.01 -15.43 25.42
N ASP A 631 -12.29 -15.10 25.38
CA ASP A 631 -13.38 -15.96 25.86
C ASP A 631 -13.47 -17.28 25.05
N PRO A 632 -13.19 -18.46 25.63
CA PRO A 632 -13.32 -19.74 24.93
C PRO A 632 -14.77 -20.10 24.55
N VAL A 633 -15.78 -19.46 25.14
CA VAL A 633 -17.18 -19.60 24.70
C VAL A 633 -17.43 -18.92 23.34
N MET A 634 -16.53 -18.02 22.94
CA MET A 634 -16.54 -17.32 21.65
C MET A 634 -15.47 -17.84 20.69
N LEU A 635 -14.24 -18.08 21.16
CA LEU A 635 -13.09 -18.54 20.38
C LEU A 635 -12.14 -19.40 21.22
N ASP A 636 -12.28 -20.73 21.16
CA ASP A 636 -11.36 -21.68 21.79
C ASP A 636 -10.37 -22.22 20.73
N PHE A 637 -9.08 -22.03 21.00
CA PHE A 637 -7.97 -22.53 20.19
C PHE A 637 -7.02 -23.46 20.95
N ARG A 638 -7.44 -24.03 22.10
CA ARG A 638 -6.69 -25.07 22.83
C ARG A 638 -6.65 -26.38 22.06
N SER A 639 -7.81 -26.81 21.57
CA SER A 639 -7.97 -28.04 20.77
C SER A 639 -7.23 -27.98 19.43
N THR A 640 -7.03 -29.15 18.82
CA THR A 640 -6.34 -29.34 17.53
C THR A 640 -6.94 -28.55 16.37
N ASP A 641 -8.26 -28.38 16.38
CA ASP A 641 -9.05 -27.82 15.27
C ASP A 641 -9.61 -26.42 15.60
N GLY A 642 -9.71 -26.12 16.90
CA GLY A 642 -10.36 -24.94 17.45
C GLY A 642 -11.90 -24.97 17.35
N ILE A 643 -12.55 -24.02 18.02
CA ILE A 643 -14.01 -23.80 18.04
C ILE A 643 -14.26 -22.30 17.99
N ILE A 644 -15.18 -21.87 17.11
CA ILE A 644 -15.60 -20.46 16.98
C ILE A 644 -17.12 -20.35 16.98
N ASN A 645 -17.66 -19.47 17.83
CA ASN A 645 -19.11 -19.37 18.07
C ASN A 645 -19.78 -18.44 17.04
N LEU A 646 -19.93 -18.93 15.81
CA LEU A 646 -20.48 -18.17 14.69
C LEU A 646 -21.88 -17.59 14.95
N GLY A 647 -22.72 -18.29 15.73
CA GLY A 647 -24.07 -17.81 16.09
C GLY A 647 -24.09 -16.60 17.04
N ARG A 648 -22.95 -16.27 17.66
CA ARG A 648 -22.75 -15.06 18.48
C ARG A 648 -21.65 -14.13 17.92
N TRP A 649 -21.05 -14.49 16.78
CA TRP A 649 -19.90 -13.77 16.23
C TRP A 649 -20.34 -12.45 15.58
N PRO A 650 -19.58 -11.35 15.71
CA PRO A 650 -19.90 -10.08 15.06
C PRO A 650 -20.01 -10.21 13.54
N THR A 651 -20.99 -9.53 12.94
CA THR A 651 -21.18 -9.48 11.48
C THR A 651 -20.79 -8.13 10.90
N LEU A 652 -20.44 -8.16 9.61
CA LEU A 652 -20.31 -7.04 8.69
C LEU A 652 -21.56 -6.97 7.78
N GLU A 653 -21.66 -5.92 6.98
CA GLU A 653 -22.76 -5.73 6.02
C GLU A 653 -23.06 -6.99 5.18
N GLY A 654 -24.33 -7.42 5.22
CA GLY A 654 -24.81 -8.64 4.54
C GLY A 654 -24.60 -9.94 5.32
N ASP A 655 -24.73 -9.90 6.66
CA ASP A 655 -24.66 -11.05 7.58
C ASP A 655 -23.37 -11.89 7.50
N ARG A 656 -22.26 -11.26 7.11
CA ARG A 656 -20.97 -11.94 6.96
C ARG A 656 -20.17 -11.81 8.27
N PRO A 657 -19.75 -12.91 8.95
CA PRO A 657 -18.93 -12.80 10.15
C PRO A 657 -17.64 -12.01 9.91
N ALA A 658 -17.32 -11.11 10.84
CA ALA A 658 -16.15 -10.24 10.82
C ALA A 658 -14.89 -11.03 11.21
N LEU A 659 -14.12 -11.45 10.21
CA LEU A 659 -13.02 -12.42 10.37
C LEU A 659 -11.71 -11.95 9.74
N MET A 660 -10.61 -12.56 10.18
CA MET A 660 -9.23 -12.43 9.70
C MET A 660 -8.65 -11.01 9.72
N HIS A 661 -9.36 -10.04 10.32
CA HIS A 661 -8.99 -8.61 10.33
C HIS A 661 -8.46 -8.11 8.97
N VAL A 662 -9.18 -8.44 7.87
CA VAL A 662 -8.70 -8.39 6.47
C VAL A 662 -7.98 -7.08 6.08
N ALA A 663 -8.46 -5.92 6.56
CA ALA A 663 -7.84 -4.62 6.30
C ALA A 663 -6.38 -4.54 6.82
N ALA A 664 -6.09 -5.14 7.97
CA ALA A 664 -4.75 -5.21 8.53
C ALA A 664 -3.88 -6.24 7.82
N LEU A 665 -4.41 -7.41 7.45
CA LEU A 665 -3.69 -8.35 6.58
C LEU A 665 -3.31 -7.70 5.24
N ALA A 666 -4.19 -6.89 4.67
CA ALA A 666 -3.92 -6.16 3.43
C ALA A 666 -2.85 -5.06 3.60
N TYR A 667 -2.77 -4.45 4.79
CA TYR A 667 -1.75 -3.46 5.13
C TYR A 667 -0.35 -4.10 5.31
N HIS A 668 -0.25 -5.23 6.02
CA HIS A 668 1.04 -5.88 6.31
C HIS A 668 1.54 -6.80 5.19
N TYR A 669 0.65 -7.54 4.52
CA TYR A 669 1.01 -8.59 3.54
C TYR A 669 0.48 -8.32 2.11
N GLY A 670 -0.21 -7.20 1.91
CA GLY A 670 -0.78 -6.80 0.63
C GLY A 670 -2.15 -7.43 0.32
N PRO A 671 -2.95 -6.78 -0.55
CA PRO A 671 -4.37 -7.11 -0.75
C PRO A 671 -4.59 -8.50 -1.36
N VAL A 672 -3.62 -9.05 -2.13
CA VAL A 672 -3.74 -10.39 -2.72
C VAL A 672 -3.62 -11.48 -1.66
N VAL A 673 -2.72 -11.34 -0.68
CA VAL A 673 -2.56 -12.32 0.40
C VAL A 673 -3.79 -12.31 1.30
N ALA A 674 -4.26 -11.11 1.67
CA ALA A 674 -5.47 -10.91 2.46
C ALA A 674 -6.72 -11.49 1.78
N ALA A 675 -6.95 -11.17 0.51
CA ALA A 675 -8.09 -11.69 -0.25
C ALA A 675 -8.02 -13.20 -0.45
N ASN A 676 -6.84 -13.78 -0.69
CA ASN A 676 -6.64 -15.22 -0.81
C ASN A 676 -6.97 -15.93 0.52
N ARG A 677 -6.33 -15.53 1.64
CA ARG A 677 -6.58 -16.16 2.95
C ARG A 677 -8.04 -16.03 3.40
N HIS A 678 -8.63 -14.85 3.27
CA HIS A 678 -10.04 -14.64 3.60
C HIS A 678 -10.98 -15.49 2.73
N SER A 679 -10.77 -15.55 1.41
CA SER A 679 -11.64 -16.34 0.53
C SER A 679 -11.48 -17.85 0.70
N GLN A 680 -10.27 -18.35 0.96
CA GLN A 680 -10.07 -19.78 1.26
C GLN A 680 -10.87 -20.22 2.48
N LEU A 681 -10.76 -19.50 3.61
CA LEU A 681 -11.51 -19.81 4.83
C LEU A 681 -13.02 -19.59 4.65
N TRP A 682 -13.43 -18.54 3.93
CA TRP A 682 -14.84 -18.27 3.63
C TRP A 682 -15.53 -19.39 2.86
N PHE A 683 -14.86 -19.96 1.85
CA PHE A 683 -15.46 -21.01 1.02
C PHE A 683 -15.26 -22.42 1.58
N ALA A 684 -14.16 -22.70 2.29
CA ALA A 684 -13.92 -24.00 2.91
C ALA A 684 -14.74 -24.23 4.19
N GLU A 685 -14.66 -23.30 5.14
CA GLU A 685 -15.08 -23.54 6.53
C GLU A 685 -16.50 -23.03 6.82
N LEU A 686 -16.88 -21.88 6.25
CA LEU A 686 -18.23 -21.31 6.39
C LEU A 686 -19.24 -21.94 5.43
N GLY A 687 -18.93 -23.12 4.87
CA GLY A 687 -19.85 -23.92 4.06
C GLY A 687 -20.36 -23.24 2.77
N GLY A 688 -19.64 -22.23 2.27
CA GLY A 688 -19.95 -21.55 1.00
C GLY A 688 -21.41 -21.09 0.86
N GLN A 689 -22.06 -20.65 1.95
CA GLN A 689 -23.53 -20.51 2.05
C GLN A 689 -24.22 -19.67 0.95
N SER A 690 -23.46 -18.86 0.21
CA SER A 690 -23.92 -18.04 -0.92
C SER A 690 -23.85 -18.75 -2.29
N ILE A 691 -23.51 -20.04 -2.40
CA ILE A 691 -23.44 -20.81 -3.65
C ILE A 691 -24.08 -22.20 -3.46
N ARG A 692 -25.42 -22.23 -3.32
CA ARG A 692 -26.17 -23.49 -3.09
C ARG A 692 -26.60 -24.19 -4.39
N GLY A 693 -26.32 -23.59 -5.54
CA GLY A 693 -26.62 -24.13 -6.87
C GLY A 693 -26.32 -23.12 -7.98
N ILE A 694 -26.67 -23.46 -9.23
CA ILE A 694 -26.25 -22.71 -10.42
C ILE A 694 -26.71 -21.25 -10.46
N SER A 695 -27.91 -20.92 -9.95
CA SER A 695 -28.39 -19.53 -9.92
C SER A 695 -27.61 -18.63 -8.96
N ASP A 696 -27.16 -19.20 -7.84
CA ASP A 696 -26.32 -18.49 -6.88
C ASP A 696 -24.89 -18.37 -7.39
N ALA A 697 -24.36 -19.41 -8.04
CA ALA A 697 -23.08 -19.35 -8.75
C ALA A 697 -23.08 -18.25 -9.82
N GLY A 698 -24.14 -18.13 -10.63
CA GLY A 698 -24.31 -17.05 -11.61
C GLY A 698 -24.24 -15.67 -10.95
N ARG A 699 -25.06 -15.41 -9.94
CA ARG A 699 -25.10 -14.13 -9.20
C ARG A 699 -23.75 -13.79 -8.55
N PHE A 700 -23.03 -14.78 -8.05
CA PHE A 700 -21.68 -14.63 -7.50
C PHE A 700 -20.67 -14.26 -8.61
N LEU A 701 -20.71 -14.94 -9.75
CA LEU A 701 -19.83 -14.66 -10.89
C LEU A 701 -20.05 -13.24 -11.43
N GLU A 702 -21.30 -12.80 -11.56
CA GLU A 702 -21.65 -11.43 -11.99
C GLU A 702 -21.06 -10.37 -11.05
N LYS A 703 -21.16 -10.57 -9.73
CA LYS A 703 -20.50 -9.69 -8.74
C LYS A 703 -18.98 -9.71 -8.88
N VAL A 704 -18.35 -10.88 -9.02
CA VAL A 704 -16.89 -10.98 -9.21
C VAL A 704 -16.44 -10.29 -10.51
N PHE A 705 -17.22 -10.37 -11.59
CA PHE A 705 -16.89 -9.69 -12.84
C PHE A 705 -17.11 -8.17 -12.76
N GLY A 706 -18.28 -7.72 -12.29
CA GLY A 706 -18.62 -6.31 -12.17
C GLY A 706 -17.82 -5.55 -11.10
N GLU A 707 -17.80 -6.05 -9.86
CA GLU A 707 -17.22 -5.35 -8.71
C GLU A 707 -15.68 -5.45 -8.67
N LEU A 708 -15.08 -6.51 -9.23
CA LEU A 708 -13.64 -6.78 -9.11
C LEU A 708 -12.90 -6.89 -10.45
N TRP A 709 -13.39 -7.69 -11.41
CA TRP A 709 -12.67 -7.92 -12.68
C TRP A 709 -12.62 -6.65 -13.53
N ILE A 710 -13.75 -5.99 -13.79
CA ILE A 710 -13.83 -4.80 -14.65
C ILE A 710 -12.94 -3.67 -14.11
N PRO A 711 -13.01 -3.25 -12.83
CA PRO A 711 -12.12 -2.23 -12.28
C PRO A 711 -10.63 -2.61 -12.36
N GLN A 712 -10.28 -3.86 -12.04
CA GLN A 712 -8.88 -4.30 -11.98
C GLN A 712 -8.27 -4.50 -13.38
N MET A 713 -9.05 -4.94 -14.38
CA MET A 713 -8.60 -4.99 -15.78
C MET A 713 -8.54 -3.61 -16.41
N ARG A 714 -9.51 -2.71 -16.09
CA ARG A 714 -9.48 -1.31 -16.51
C ARG A 714 -8.20 -0.62 -16.05
N ALA A 715 -7.89 -0.70 -14.75
CA ALA A 715 -6.66 -0.13 -14.20
C ALA A 715 -5.38 -0.72 -14.83
N PHE A 716 -5.37 -2.02 -15.14
CA PHE A 716 -4.25 -2.66 -15.83
C PHE A 716 -4.07 -2.11 -17.25
N ILE A 717 -5.10 -2.19 -18.10
CA ILE A 717 -5.03 -1.72 -19.50
C ILE A 717 -4.77 -0.22 -19.57
N GLY A 718 -5.45 0.57 -18.74
CA GLY A 718 -5.24 2.00 -18.59
C GLY A 718 -3.78 2.36 -18.31
N GLN A 719 -3.18 1.74 -17.29
CA GLN A 719 -1.75 1.93 -16.98
C GLN A 719 -0.84 1.47 -18.13
N GLN A 720 -1.17 0.39 -18.85
CA GLN A 720 -0.38 -0.06 -19.99
C GLN A 720 -0.44 0.91 -21.18
N LEU A 721 -1.61 1.46 -21.50
CA LEU A 721 -1.80 2.39 -22.61
C LEU A 721 -1.21 3.76 -22.30
N HIS A 722 -1.40 4.29 -21.08
CA HIS A 722 -0.68 5.46 -20.58
C HIS A 722 0.85 5.31 -20.74
N ARG A 723 1.41 4.13 -20.40
CA ARG A 723 2.85 3.83 -20.60
C ARG A 723 3.29 3.74 -22.08
N ARG A 724 2.36 3.59 -23.05
CA ARG A 724 2.65 3.69 -24.50
C ARG A 724 2.54 5.12 -25.00
N LEU A 725 1.47 5.83 -24.66
CA LEU A 725 1.27 7.24 -25.02
C LEU A 725 2.44 8.09 -24.51
N ASN A 726 2.85 7.89 -23.25
CA ASN A 726 4.01 8.55 -22.64
C ASN A 726 5.36 8.17 -23.26
N LYS A 727 5.40 7.25 -24.24
CA LYS A 727 6.55 7.02 -25.13
C LYS A 727 6.33 7.62 -26.53
N GLY A 728 5.10 7.62 -27.03
CA GLY A 728 4.70 8.34 -28.26
C GLY A 728 5.04 9.84 -28.19
N PHE A 729 4.68 10.49 -27.08
CA PHE A 729 5.01 11.90 -26.82
C PHE A 729 6.51 12.20 -26.85
N ARG A 730 7.37 11.28 -26.38
CA ARG A 730 8.85 11.41 -26.45
C ARG A 730 9.42 11.27 -27.87
N SER A 731 8.61 10.82 -28.82
CA SER A 731 9.01 10.52 -30.20
C SER A 731 8.37 11.48 -31.23
N GLY A 732 8.00 12.69 -30.80
CA GLY A 732 7.52 13.77 -31.67
C GLY A 732 6.08 13.62 -32.19
N ARG A 733 5.35 12.56 -31.80
CA ARG A 733 3.99 12.28 -32.32
C ARG A 733 2.89 12.91 -31.45
N GLY A 734 2.95 14.23 -31.26
CA GLY A 734 2.06 14.95 -30.33
C GLY A 734 0.58 14.78 -30.62
N GLU A 735 0.13 15.15 -31.82
CA GLU A 735 -1.30 15.29 -32.14
C GLU A 735 -2.09 13.97 -32.12
N PRO A 736 -1.63 12.85 -32.71
CA PRO A 736 -2.32 11.56 -32.55
C PRO A 736 -2.30 11.04 -31.10
N ALA A 737 -1.28 11.39 -30.31
CA ALA A 737 -1.19 10.99 -28.91
C ALA A 737 -2.13 11.80 -28.00
N ILE A 738 -2.46 13.05 -28.36
CA ILE A 738 -3.51 13.84 -27.69
C ILE A 738 -4.88 13.20 -27.94
N GLN A 739 -5.22 12.89 -29.20
CA GLN A 739 -6.49 12.25 -29.55
C GLN A 739 -6.64 10.86 -28.89
N ALA A 740 -5.59 10.03 -28.93
CA ALA A 740 -5.58 8.74 -28.24
C ALA A 740 -5.63 8.87 -26.71
N GLY A 741 -5.08 9.94 -26.13
CA GLY A 741 -5.19 10.25 -24.70
C GLY A 741 -6.59 10.76 -24.28
N ALA A 742 -7.32 11.41 -25.17
CA ALA A 742 -8.74 11.73 -24.96
C ALA A 742 -9.60 10.45 -25.02
N ALA A 743 -9.40 9.61 -26.05
CA ALA A 743 -10.09 8.32 -26.18
C ALA A 743 -9.82 7.38 -24.99
N LEU A 744 -8.59 7.38 -24.44
CA LEU A 744 -8.23 6.60 -23.26
C LEU A 744 -8.96 7.08 -21.99
N ARG A 745 -9.10 8.39 -21.77
CA ARG A 745 -9.87 8.93 -20.63
C ARG A 745 -11.35 8.59 -20.72
N ALA A 746 -11.98 8.82 -21.87
CA ALA A 746 -13.38 8.44 -22.11
C ALA A 746 -13.63 6.92 -21.95
N TRP A 747 -12.62 6.08 -22.20
CA TRP A 747 -12.68 4.65 -21.93
C TRP A 747 -12.48 4.29 -20.46
N GLU A 748 -11.59 4.97 -19.74
CA GLU A 748 -11.41 4.78 -18.30
C GLU A 748 -12.65 5.25 -17.50
N GLU A 749 -13.36 6.27 -17.98
CA GLU A 749 -14.62 6.78 -17.41
C GLU A 749 -15.86 5.94 -17.78
N CYS A 750 -15.76 5.06 -18.78
CA CYS A 750 -16.88 4.21 -19.24
C CYS A 750 -17.32 3.17 -18.19
N GLU A 751 -18.63 2.91 -18.11
CA GLU A 751 -19.21 1.85 -17.27
C GLU A 751 -19.01 0.44 -17.86
N GLU A 752 -19.06 0.32 -19.19
CA GLU A 752 -18.98 -0.95 -19.93
C GLU A 752 -17.69 -1.08 -20.80
N PRO A 753 -16.47 -0.79 -20.28
CA PRO A 753 -15.27 -0.59 -21.11
C PRO A 753 -14.83 -1.84 -21.92
N PHE A 754 -15.32 -3.02 -21.55
CA PHE A 754 -14.98 -4.29 -22.21
C PHE A 754 -15.98 -4.73 -23.30
N ARG A 755 -16.93 -3.87 -23.69
CA ARG A 755 -17.67 -4.07 -24.94
C ARG A 755 -16.81 -3.78 -26.16
N TRP A 756 -17.07 -4.47 -27.26
CA TRP A 756 -16.33 -4.35 -28.52
C TRP A 756 -16.45 -2.95 -29.13
N ARG A 757 -17.58 -2.27 -28.93
CA ARG A 757 -17.81 -0.88 -29.39
C ARG A 757 -16.85 0.15 -28.76
N TYR A 758 -16.30 -0.15 -27.58
CA TYR A 758 -15.40 0.73 -26.83
C TYR A 758 -13.94 0.27 -26.85
N LEU A 759 -13.58 -0.74 -27.66
CA LEU A 759 -12.18 -1.13 -27.81
C LEU A 759 -11.37 0.05 -28.40
N ILE A 760 -10.46 0.63 -27.60
CA ILE A 760 -9.58 1.71 -28.04
C ILE A 760 -8.75 1.22 -29.23
N ARG A 761 -8.88 1.92 -30.37
CA ARG A 761 -8.09 1.71 -31.58
C ARG A 761 -7.17 2.90 -31.76
N GLU A 762 -5.88 2.62 -31.95
CA GLU A 762 -4.90 3.63 -32.37
C GLU A 762 -5.13 3.92 -33.86
N ASP A 763 -6.04 4.85 -34.18
CA ASP A 763 -6.22 5.32 -35.56
C ASP A 763 -5.03 6.18 -35.99
N GLY A 764 -4.44 5.81 -37.13
CA GLY A 764 -3.19 6.37 -37.63
C GLY A 764 -2.39 5.32 -38.41
N GLU A 765 -2.00 5.65 -39.65
CA GLU A 765 -1.47 4.69 -40.62
C GLU A 765 -0.02 4.25 -40.35
N ARG A 766 0.19 3.47 -39.29
CA ARG A 766 1.25 2.43 -39.11
C ARG A 766 1.11 1.71 -37.74
N ALA A 767 -0.12 1.39 -37.30
CA ALA A 767 -0.41 0.71 -36.04
C ALA A 767 -0.01 -0.79 -35.98
N THR A 768 1.21 -1.14 -36.40
CA THR A 768 1.74 -2.51 -36.40
C THR A 768 2.14 -3.00 -35.01
N SER A 769 1.16 -3.35 -34.16
CA SER A 769 1.45 -4.20 -32.98
C SER A 769 0.26 -4.89 -32.30
N LEU A 770 -0.99 -4.44 -32.47
CA LEU A 770 -2.14 -5.08 -31.84
C LEU A 770 -2.52 -6.37 -32.59
N GLN A 771 -2.21 -7.52 -32.00
CA GLN A 771 -2.65 -8.81 -32.52
C GLN A 771 -4.04 -9.14 -31.95
N LEU A 772 -5.08 -8.94 -32.76
CA LEU A 772 -6.44 -9.37 -32.44
C LEU A 772 -6.62 -10.87 -32.72
N LEU A 773 -7.39 -11.53 -31.87
CA LEU A 773 -7.78 -12.93 -31.97
C LEU A 773 -9.28 -13.03 -31.67
N THR A 774 -10.00 -13.91 -32.37
CA THR A 774 -11.39 -14.25 -32.04
C THR A 774 -11.43 -15.64 -31.39
N VAL A 775 -12.21 -15.79 -30.33
CA VAL A 775 -12.35 -17.05 -29.57
C VAL A 775 -13.81 -17.20 -29.14
N ALA A 776 -14.40 -18.38 -29.33
CA ALA A 776 -15.74 -18.67 -28.80
C ALA A 776 -15.74 -18.55 -27.26
N GLY A 777 -16.76 -17.90 -26.69
CA GLY A 777 -16.83 -17.63 -25.26
C GLY A 777 -16.75 -18.91 -24.41
N GLN A 778 -17.25 -20.03 -24.95
CA GLN A 778 -17.18 -21.35 -24.33
C GLN A 778 -15.74 -21.91 -24.25
N ASP A 779 -14.93 -21.73 -25.30
CA ASP A 779 -13.52 -22.14 -25.30
C ASP A 779 -12.75 -21.33 -24.24
N PHE A 780 -13.00 -20.02 -24.17
CA PHE A 780 -12.34 -19.14 -23.20
C PHE A 780 -12.74 -19.42 -21.75
N ALA A 781 -14.03 -19.64 -21.47
CA ALA A 781 -14.52 -20.03 -20.16
C ALA A 781 -13.96 -21.40 -19.72
N THR A 782 -13.88 -22.36 -20.64
CA THR A 782 -13.24 -23.67 -20.41
C THR A 782 -11.77 -23.55 -20.05
N GLU A 783 -11.03 -22.65 -20.71
CA GLU A 783 -9.62 -22.40 -20.42
C GLU A 783 -9.43 -21.68 -19.08
N MET A 784 -10.27 -20.70 -18.74
CA MET A 784 -10.24 -20.00 -17.45
C MET A 784 -10.53 -20.95 -16.29
N TYR A 785 -11.60 -21.76 -16.38
CA TYR A 785 -11.91 -22.81 -15.41
C TYR A 785 -10.72 -23.76 -15.21
N SER A 786 -10.07 -24.15 -16.31
CA SER A 786 -8.89 -25.04 -16.31
C SER A 786 -7.61 -24.41 -15.74
N ALA A 787 -7.59 -23.09 -15.51
CA ALA A 787 -6.53 -22.38 -14.80
C ALA A 787 -6.90 -22.13 -13.32
N LEU A 788 -8.18 -21.87 -13.03
CA LEU A 788 -8.69 -21.71 -11.67
C LEU A 788 -8.56 -22.99 -10.85
N THR A 789 -8.90 -24.17 -11.41
CA THR A 789 -8.85 -25.45 -10.69
C THR A 789 -7.46 -26.06 -10.50
N LYS A 790 -6.42 -25.58 -11.19
CA LYS A 790 -5.07 -26.17 -11.10
C LYS A 790 -4.21 -25.53 -10.01
N PRO A 791 -3.41 -26.31 -9.26
CA PRO A 791 -2.51 -25.79 -8.23
C PRO A 791 -1.32 -24.99 -8.80
N ASP A 792 -1.03 -25.17 -10.10
CA ASP A 792 -0.02 -24.45 -10.86
C ASP A 792 -0.32 -22.93 -10.93
N MET A 793 0.28 -22.19 -10.00
CA MET A 793 0.15 -20.74 -9.89
C MET A 793 0.68 -19.97 -11.11
N SER A 794 1.55 -20.57 -11.94
CA SER A 794 2.16 -19.86 -13.09
C SER A 794 1.12 -19.37 -14.11
N LYS A 795 -0.03 -20.06 -14.20
CA LYS A 795 -1.12 -19.73 -15.11
C LYS A 795 -1.97 -18.55 -14.66
N THR A 796 -1.96 -18.25 -13.36
CA THR A 796 -2.61 -17.06 -12.78
C THR A 796 -2.16 -15.79 -13.49
N ALA A 797 -0.85 -15.65 -13.72
CA ALA A 797 -0.24 -14.49 -14.39
C ALA A 797 -0.70 -14.30 -15.85
N GLY A 798 -1.30 -15.33 -16.46
CA GLY A 798 -1.87 -15.27 -17.80
C GLY A 798 -3.27 -14.63 -17.84
N PHE A 799 -4.05 -14.74 -16.77
CA PHE A 799 -5.42 -14.20 -16.70
C PHE A 799 -5.50 -12.92 -15.84
N ALA A 800 -4.60 -12.74 -14.88
CA ALA A 800 -4.75 -11.81 -13.78
C ALA A 800 -3.45 -11.00 -13.52
N PRO A 801 -3.51 -9.65 -13.37
CA PRO A 801 -2.38 -8.84 -12.93
C PRO A 801 -1.89 -9.19 -11.50
N SER A 802 -0.62 -8.94 -11.20
CA SER A 802 0.05 -9.35 -9.95
C SER A 802 -0.58 -8.85 -8.63
N HIS A 803 -1.46 -7.84 -8.68
CA HIS A 803 -2.12 -7.25 -7.51
C HIS A 803 -3.65 -7.44 -7.53
N SER A 804 -4.17 -8.26 -8.45
CA SER A 804 -5.61 -8.49 -8.58
C SER A 804 -6.13 -9.57 -7.62
N THR A 805 -7.33 -9.36 -7.09
CA THR A 805 -7.94 -10.20 -6.03
C THR A 805 -8.98 -11.17 -6.58
N TRP A 806 -9.67 -10.80 -7.66
CA TRP A 806 -10.79 -11.56 -8.22
C TRP A 806 -10.44 -13.04 -8.52
N PHE A 807 -9.24 -13.30 -9.04
CA PHE A 807 -8.83 -14.65 -9.45
C PHE A 807 -8.59 -15.57 -8.26
N ALA A 808 -8.14 -15.04 -7.11
CA ALA A 808 -7.98 -15.82 -5.88
C ALA A 808 -9.36 -16.15 -5.28
N ILE A 809 -10.25 -15.16 -5.21
CA ILE A 809 -11.62 -15.30 -4.70
C ILE A 809 -12.41 -16.31 -5.53
N LEU A 810 -12.35 -16.19 -6.87
CA LEU A 810 -13.01 -17.10 -7.80
C LEU A 810 -12.43 -18.52 -7.76
N ARG A 811 -11.10 -18.66 -7.60
CA ARG A 811 -10.47 -19.97 -7.40
C ARG A 811 -10.99 -20.64 -6.13
N ALA A 812 -11.01 -19.94 -5.00
CA ALA A 812 -11.50 -20.50 -3.74
C ALA A 812 -12.97 -20.94 -3.83
N ALA A 813 -13.82 -20.13 -4.47
CA ALA A 813 -15.22 -20.48 -4.71
C ALA A 813 -15.38 -21.79 -5.51
N ILE A 814 -14.65 -21.94 -6.62
CA ILE A 814 -14.71 -23.15 -7.46
C ILE A 814 -14.06 -24.37 -6.78
N GLN A 815 -13.02 -24.17 -5.97
CA GLN A 815 -12.32 -25.27 -5.30
C GLN A 815 -13.13 -25.91 -4.17
N HIS A 816 -13.93 -25.13 -3.44
CA HIS A 816 -14.69 -25.61 -2.28
C HIS A 816 -16.20 -25.80 -2.53
N THR A 817 -16.72 -25.43 -3.71
CA THR A 817 -18.10 -25.77 -4.09
C THR A 817 -18.19 -27.24 -4.51
N SER A 818 -19.09 -28.01 -3.89
CA SER A 818 -19.33 -29.42 -4.27
C SER A 818 -19.73 -29.56 -5.74
N LEU A 819 -19.20 -30.60 -6.39
CA LEU A 819 -19.57 -30.99 -7.76
C LEU A 819 -21.04 -31.42 -7.88
N GLU A 820 -21.68 -31.79 -6.77
CA GLU A 820 -23.12 -32.08 -6.70
C GLU A 820 -23.97 -30.81 -6.79
N SER A 821 -23.48 -29.70 -6.21
CA SER A 821 -24.14 -28.40 -6.21
C SER A 821 -23.95 -27.66 -7.54
N VAL A 822 -22.71 -27.67 -8.07
CA VAL A 822 -22.36 -27.03 -9.35
C VAL A 822 -21.32 -27.88 -10.10
N THR A 823 -21.76 -28.60 -11.13
CA THR A 823 -20.88 -29.42 -11.96
C THR A 823 -19.95 -28.57 -12.85
N LYS A 824 -18.83 -29.15 -13.31
CA LYS A 824 -17.89 -28.48 -14.25
C LYS A 824 -18.57 -27.80 -15.46
N PRO A 825 -19.51 -28.44 -16.20
CA PRO A 825 -20.19 -27.78 -17.31
C PRO A 825 -21.02 -26.56 -16.87
N GLN A 826 -21.65 -26.61 -15.69
CA GLN A 826 -22.42 -25.48 -15.15
C GLN A 826 -21.52 -24.32 -14.73
N TRP A 827 -20.32 -24.59 -14.20
CA TRP A 827 -19.31 -23.55 -13.95
C TRP A 827 -18.81 -22.89 -15.23
N ILE A 828 -18.53 -23.66 -16.28
CA ILE A 828 -18.05 -23.13 -17.57
C ILE A 828 -19.14 -22.27 -18.23
N GLU A 829 -20.38 -22.75 -18.28
CA GLU A 829 -21.49 -21.98 -18.85
C GLU A 829 -21.85 -20.77 -17.98
N GLY A 830 -21.78 -20.88 -16.65
CA GLY A 830 -21.95 -19.76 -15.73
C GLY A 830 -20.90 -18.65 -15.93
N LEU A 831 -19.63 -19.03 -16.14
CA LEU A 831 -18.56 -18.09 -16.49
C LEU A 831 -18.88 -17.38 -17.83
N ARG A 832 -19.32 -18.13 -18.85
CA ARG A 832 -19.69 -17.60 -20.16
C ARG A 832 -20.87 -16.62 -20.06
N ALA A 833 -21.92 -16.96 -19.30
CA ALA A 833 -23.11 -16.14 -19.12
C ALA A 833 -22.83 -14.86 -18.31
N ALA A 834 -22.09 -14.97 -17.20
CA ALA A 834 -21.77 -13.81 -16.35
C ALA A 834 -20.82 -12.82 -17.03
N MET A 835 -19.88 -13.30 -17.86
CA MET A 835 -19.08 -12.41 -18.71
C MET A 835 -19.95 -11.65 -19.72
N HIS A 836 -20.98 -12.29 -20.28
CA HIS A 836 -21.88 -11.65 -21.25
C HIS A 836 -22.83 -10.63 -20.59
N SER A 837 -23.41 -10.94 -19.42
CA SER A 837 -24.26 -10.00 -18.67
C SER A 837 -23.47 -8.79 -18.12
N CYS A 838 -22.20 -8.97 -17.77
CA CYS A 838 -21.27 -7.88 -17.43
C CYS A 838 -20.68 -7.15 -18.66
N GLY A 839 -21.16 -7.41 -19.88
CA GLY A 839 -20.75 -6.69 -21.09
C GLY A 839 -19.30 -6.96 -21.55
N ILE A 840 -18.69 -8.07 -21.14
CA ILE A 840 -17.29 -8.41 -21.45
C ILE A 840 -17.23 -9.12 -22.82
N GLU A 841 -17.22 -8.32 -23.89
CA GLU A 841 -17.12 -8.77 -25.29
C GLU A 841 -15.65 -8.93 -25.75
N TRP A 842 -14.69 -8.38 -25.02
CA TRP A 842 -13.25 -8.62 -25.24
C TRP A 842 -12.43 -8.65 -23.95
N VAL A 843 -11.27 -9.31 -24.00
CA VAL A 843 -10.33 -9.43 -22.88
C VAL A 843 -8.87 -9.23 -23.34
N PRO A 844 -7.94 -8.86 -22.44
CA PRO A 844 -6.53 -8.81 -22.76
C PRO A 844 -5.96 -10.21 -23.04
N GLY A 845 -5.09 -10.32 -24.04
CA GLY A 845 -4.49 -11.59 -24.46
C GLY A 845 -3.24 -11.97 -23.67
N ARG A 846 -2.58 -13.06 -24.09
CA ARG A 846 -1.45 -13.68 -23.38
C ARG A 846 -0.18 -13.77 -24.23
N HIS A 847 0.97 -13.56 -23.61
CA HIS A 847 2.30 -13.72 -24.20
C HIS A 847 3.29 -14.27 -23.16
N ARG A 848 3.99 -15.37 -23.47
CA ARG A 848 4.88 -16.09 -22.53
C ARG A 848 4.22 -16.34 -21.15
N GLN A 849 3.00 -16.87 -21.16
CA GLN A 849 2.13 -17.10 -19.99
C GLN A 849 1.79 -15.87 -19.12
N ARG A 850 2.04 -14.64 -19.61
CA ARG A 850 1.66 -13.40 -18.91
C ARG A 850 0.61 -12.61 -19.70
N LEU A 851 -0.32 -11.98 -18.97
CA LEU A 851 -1.34 -11.07 -19.49
C LEU A 851 -0.67 -9.88 -20.22
N THR A 852 -1.22 -9.44 -21.36
CA THR A 852 -0.66 -8.34 -22.16
C THR A 852 -1.71 -7.53 -22.91
N HIS A 853 -1.51 -6.21 -22.92
CA HIS A 853 -2.28 -5.26 -23.72
C HIS A 853 -2.02 -5.34 -25.23
N ARG A 854 -0.92 -6.00 -25.66
CA ARG A 854 -0.54 -6.08 -27.09
C ARG A 854 -1.33 -7.13 -27.88
N ARG A 855 -2.15 -7.92 -27.18
CA ARG A 855 -3.04 -8.93 -27.74
C ARG A 855 -4.42 -8.66 -27.21
N ILE A 856 -5.42 -8.72 -28.08
CA ILE A 856 -6.84 -8.58 -27.70
C ILE A 856 -7.54 -9.85 -28.14
N VAL A 857 -8.29 -10.47 -27.23
CA VAL A 857 -9.17 -11.61 -27.54
C VAL A 857 -10.60 -11.10 -27.55
N ARG A 858 -11.22 -11.07 -28.74
CA ARG A 858 -12.66 -10.88 -28.89
C ARG A 858 -13.35 -12.19 -28.53
N LEU A 859 -14.34 -12.08 -27.65
CA LEU A 859 -15.24 -13.17 -27.31
C LEU A 859 -16.45 -13.12 -28.23
N VAL A 860 -16.91 -14.28 -28.68
CA VAL A 860 -18.07 -14.43 -29.58
C VAL A 860 -18.92 -15.61 -29.16
N GLY A 861 -20.16 -15.62 -29.65
CA GLY A 861 -21.14 -16.67 -29.38
C GLY A 861 -22.31 -16.21 -28.54
N SER A 862 -23.42 -16.95 -28.62
CA SER A 862 -24.67 -16.57 -27.93
C SER A 862 -24.73 -17.19 -26.54
N ALA A 863 -24.66 -16.35 -25.50
CA ALA A 863 -24.77 -16.78 -24.11
C ALA A 863 -26.21 -17.21 -23.76
N ALA A 864 -26.36 -18.30 -23.03
CA ALA A 864 -27.68 -18.75 -22.59
C ALA A 864 -28.23 -17.83 -21.49
N GLY A 865 -29.50 -17.45 -21.59
CA GLY A 865 -30.15 -16.60 -20.59
C GLY A 865 -30.28 -17.28 -19.22
N PRO A 866 -30.39 -16.53 -18.11
CA PRO A 866 -30.44 -17.09 -16.75
C PRO A 866 -31.53 -18.17 -16.54
N GLU A 867 -32.67 -18.07 -17.23
CA GLU A 867 -33.74 -19.08 -17.16
C GLU A 867 -33.38 -20.42 -17.83
N VAL A 868 -32.55 -20.39 -18.88
CA VAL A 868 -32.02 -21.62 -19.51
C VAL A 868 -31.12 -22.37 -18.53
N LEU A 869 -30.30 -21.64 -17.77
CA LEU A 869 -29.36 -22.22 -16.81
C LEU A 869 -30.07 -22.93 -15.65
N LYS A 870 -31.26 -22.46 -15.24
CA LYS A 870 -32.11 -23.11 -14.24
C LYS A 870 -32.70 -24.45 -14.70
N ALA A 871 -32.77 -24.71 -16.00
CA ALA A 871 -33.35 -25.93 -16.54
C ALA A 871 -32.32 -27.07 -16.65
N ARG A 872 -32.73 -28.29 -16.24
CA ARG A 872 -31.86 -29.49 -16.26
C ARG A 872 -31.28 -29.72 -17.67
N PRO A 873 -29.95 -29.95 -17.81
CA PRO A 873 -29.34 -30.39 -19.07
C PRO A 873 -30.10 -31.56 -19.70
N GLY A 874 -30.29 -31.52 -21.02
CA GLY A 874 -31.02 -32.56 -21.77
C GLY A 874 -32.53 -32.63 -21.55
N SER A 875 -33.14 -31.77 -20.72
CA SER A 875 -34.59 -31.78 -20.51
C SER A 875 -35.34 -31.05 -21.63
N LEU A 876 -36.55 -31.53 -21.97
CA LEU A 876 -37.47 -30.88 -22.91
C LEU A 876 -37.74 -29.41 -22.55
N LYS A 877 -37.88 -29.09 -21.25
CA LYS A 877 -38.01 -27.71 -20.75
C LYS A 877 -36.80 -26.85 -21.10
N ARG A 878 -35.58 -27.42 -20.99
CA ARG A 878 -34.36 -26.71 -21.36
C ARG A 878 -34.25 -26.50 -22.86
N ALA A 879 -34.51 -27.53 -23.67
CA ALA A 879 -34.50 -27.41 -25.13
C ALA A 879 -35.53 -26.36 -25.63
N ALA A 880 -36.72 -26.31 -25.02
CA ALA A 880 -37.72 -25.28 -25.32
C ALA A 880 -37.28 -23.87 -24.90
N LEU A 881 -36.62 -23.71 -23.74
CA LEU A 881 -36.07 -22.42 -23.30
C LEU A 881 -34.87 -21.98 -24.16
N GLU A 882 -34.01 -22.91 -24.58
CA GLU A 882 -32.90 -22.65 -25.52
C GLU A 882 -33.47 -22.21 -26.87
N ALA A 883 -34.44 -22.93 -27.43
CA ALA A 883 -35.13 -22.54 -28.67
C ALA A 883 -35.83 -21.17 -28.57
N ALA A 884 -36.54 -20.90 -27.46
CA ALA A 884 -37.21 -19.62 -27.23
C ALA A 884 -36.22 -18.45 -27.05
N HIS A 885 -35.11 -18.67 -26.33
CA HIS A 885 -34.04 -17.68 -26.17
C HIS A 885 -33.36 -17.38 -27.51
N TYR A 886 -33.11 -18.40 -28.34
CA TYR A 886 -32.64 -18.18 -29.71
C TYR A 886 -33.66 -17.41 -30.56
N GLN A 887 -34.94 -17.79 -30.55
CA GLN A 887 -36.01 -17.08 -31.27
C GLN A 887 -36.17 -15.61 -30.84
N MET A 888 -36.05 -15.30 -29.54
CA MET A 888 -36.05 -13.91 -29.05
C MET A 888 -34.79 -13.15 -29.49
N SER A 889 -33.62 -13.79 -29.49
CA SER A 889 -32.37 -13.18 -29.95
C SER A 889 -32.37 -12.88 -31.46
N ASP A 890 -32.92 -13.76 -32.30
CA ASP A 890 -33.13 -13.50 -33.74
C ASP A 890 -34.24 -12.46 -33.98
N GLY A 891 -35.35 -12.55 -33.24
CA GLY A 891 -36.51 -11.66 -33.40
C GLY A 891 -36.20 -10.17 -33.20
N ALA A 892 -35.28 -9.85 -32.30
CA ALA A 892 -34.79 -8.48 -32.12
C ALA A 892 -33.93 -7.97 -33.32
N VAL A 893 -33.26 -8.88 -34.03
CA VAL A 893 -32.35 -8.55 -35.15
C VAL A 893 -33.10 -8.39 -36.49
N GLN A 894 -34.29 -8.96 -36.63
CA GLN A 894 -35.09 -8.91 -37.87
C GLN A 894 -35.38 -7.50 -38.39
N LYS A 895 -35.35 -6.45 -37.54
CA LYS A 895 -35.55 -5.06 -38.01
C LYS A 895 -34.40 -4.48 -38.85
N ARG A 896 -33.22 -5.13 -38.93
CA ARG A 896 -32.20 -4.85 -39.97
C ARG A 896 -31.09 -5.92 -40.03
N ALA A 897 -31.46 -7.17 -40.29
CA ALA A 897 -30.51 -8.26 -40.47
C ALA A 897 -29.61 -8.03 -41.72
N LYS A 898 -28.37 -7.55 -41.51
CA LYS A 898 -27.36 -7.46 -42.56
C LYS A 898 -26.98 -8.88 -42.99
N ARG A 899 -26.98 -9.15 -44.30
CA ARG A 899 -26.61 -10.47 -44.86
C ARG A 899 -25.16 -10.80 -44.47
N GLN A 900 -24.93 -11.87 -43.71
CA GLN A 900 -23.58 -12.31 -43.39
C GLN A 900 -22.99 -13.15 -44.54
N LYS A 901 -21.66 -13.13 -44.70
CA LYS A 901 -20.95 -13.86 -45.75
C LYS A 901 -19.59 -14.37 -45.31
N ILE A 902 -19.12 -15.43 -45.97
CA ILE A 902 -17.78 -16.00 -45.80
C ILE A 902 -16.77 -15.17 -46.59
N ASP A 903 -15.88 -14.52 -45.85
CA ASP A 903 -14.76 -13.73 -46.36
C ASP A 903 -13.41 -14.26 -45.85
N PHE A 904 -12.65 -14.84 -46.78
CA PHE A 904 -11.30 -15.33 -46.57
C PHE A 904 -10.22 -14.23 -46.57
N HIS A 905 -10.62 -12.95 -46.67
CA HIS A 905 -9.79 -11.77 -46.84
C HIS A 905 -8.90 -11.84 -48.10
N CYS A 906 -9.40 -12.55 -49.11
CA CYS A 906 -8.84 -12.70 -50.45
C CYS A 906 -9.99 -12.96 -51.43
N ASN A 907 -9.82 -12.56 -52.68
CA ASN A 907 -10.78 -12.87 -53.73
C ASN A 907 -10.79 -14.38 -54.03
N VAL A 908 -11.97 -14.92 -54.32
CA VAL A 908 -12.17 -16.30 -54.79
C VAL A 908 -12.77 -16.20 -56.20
N PRO A 909 -12.20 -16.82 -57.25
CA PRO A 909 -11.03 -17.71 -57.25
C PRO A 909 -9.73 -17.01 -56.83
N PHE A 910 -8.86 -17.77 -56.15
CA PHE A 910 -7.65 -17.26 -55.50
C PHE A 910 -6.55 -16.99 -56.53
N ARG A 911 -6.28 -15.70 -56.76
CA ARG A 911 -5.20 -15.22 -57.65
C ARG A 911 -3.85 -15.04 -56.96
N THR A 912 -3.80 -15.16 -55.63
CA THR A 912 -2.58 -15.03 -54.81
C THR A 912 -2.67 -15.98 -53.62
N VAL A 913 -1.53 -16.46 -53.10
CA VAL A 913 -1.52 -17.28 -51.89
C VAL A 913 -2.06 -16.49 -50.69
N PRO A 914 -3.08 -16.99 -49.96
CA PRO A 914 -3.63 -16.29 -48.80
C PRO A 914 -2.59 -16.03 -47.71
N ARG A 915 -2.59 -14.84 -47.13
CA ARG A 915 -1.56 -14.38 -46.18
C ARG A 915 -1.31 -15.33 -45.02
N LEU A 916 -2.35 -15.98 -44.47
CA LEU A 916 -2.21 -16.96 -43.39
C LEU A 916 -1.29 -18.13 -43.75
N ILE A 917 -1.30 -18.56 -45.02
CA ILE A 917 -0.48 -19.64 -45.55
C ILE A 917 0.93 -19.13 -45.85
N VAL A 918 1.09 -17.92 -46.39
CA VAL A 918 2.40 -17.27 -46.61
C VAL A 918 3.15 -17.06 -45.28
N ASP A 919 2.48 -16.51 -44.28
CA ASP A 919 3.05 -16.32 -42.94
C ASP A 919 3.28 -17.68 -42.23
N GLY A 920 2.58 -18.74 -42.65
CA GLY A 920 2.81 -20.12 -42.24
C GLY A 920 4.09 -20.73 -42.82
N PHE A 921 4.30 -20.60 -44.14
CA PHE A 921 5.53 -21.03 -44.81
C PHE A 921 6.75 -20.27 -44.27
N LYS A 922 6.67 -18.94 -44.09
CA LYS A 922 7.75 -18.14 -43.47
C LYS A 922 8.14 -18.62 -42.08
N LYS A 923 7.17 -18.99 -41.23
CA LYS A 923 7.48 -19.58 -39.91
C LYS A 923 8.20 -20.93 -40.05
N LEU A 924 7.83 -21.74 -41.03
CA LEU A 924 8.50 -23.03 -41.29
C LEU A 924 9.91 -22.83 -41.85
N GLU A 925 10.11 -21.86 -42.73
CA GLU A 925 11.40 -21.41 -43.23
C GLU A 925 12.32 -21.05 -42.04
N CYS A 926 11.91 -20.14 -41.14
CA CYS A 926 12.67 -19.79 -39.93
C CYS A 926 12.86 -20.94 -38.91
N ILE A 927 11.96 -21.92 -38.83
CA ILE A 927 12.10 -23.08 -37.92
C ILE A 927 13.16 -24.07 -38.43
N PHE A 928 13.33 -24.19 -39.76
CA PHE A 928 14.25 -25.15 -40.37
C PHE A 928 15.50 -24.53 -41.01
N GLU A 929 15.66 -23.21 -40.94
CA GLU A 929 16.83 -22.42 -41.38
C GLU A 929 18.18 -22.99 -40.86
N LYS A 930 18.19 -23.57 -39.65
CA LYS A 930 19.36 -24.21 -39.03
C LYS A 930 19.19 -25.73 -38.86
N GLY A 931 18.37 -26.36 -39.69
CA GLY A 931 17.96 -27.77 -39.59
C GLY A 931 18.25 -28.60 -40.84
N ASP A 932 17.53 -29.72 -40.99
CA ASP A 932 17.60 -30.60 -42.16
C ASP A 932 17.09 -29.85 -43.41
N SER A 933 18.01 -29.48 -44.30
CA SER A 933 17.73 -28.71 -45.53
C SER A 933 16.70 -29.39 -46.43
N ARG A 934 16.59 -30.72 -46.41
CA ARG A 934 15.62 -31.48 -47.20
C ARG A 934 14.18 -31.23 -46.74
N ILE A 935 13.97 -30.84 -45.48
CA ILE A 935 12.67 -30.39 -44.95
C ILE A 935 12.34 -28.99 -45.49
N LEU A 936 13.32 -28.09 -45.50
CA LEU A 936 13.17 -26.73 -46.01
C LEU A 936 12.85 -26.75 -47.51
N ASN A 937 13.62 -27.52 -48.29
CA ASN A 937 13.41 -27.73 -49.73
C ASN A 937 12.02 -28.32 -50.02
N HIS A 938 11.51 -29.21 -49.16
CA HIS A 938 10.16 -29.76 -49.32
C HIS A 938 9.06 -28.70 -49.12
N TYR A 939 9.20 -27.81 -48.13
CA TYR A 939 8.25 -26.69 -47.95
C TYR A 939 8.36 -25.66 -49.08
N GLN A 940 9.56 -25.38 -49.59
CA GLN A 940 9.77 -24.53 -50.76
C GLN A 940 9.14 -25.12 -52.03
N LYS A 941 9.36 -26.41 -52.32
CA LYS A 941 8.71 -27.12 -53.44
C LYS A 941 7.18 -27.10 -53.29
N ALA A 942 6.65 -27.30 -52.08
CA ALA A 942 5.21 -27.20 -51.81
C ALA A 942 4.66 -25.78 -52.04
N ARG A 943 5.39 -24.74 -51.64
CA ARG A 943 5.02 -23.34 -51.89
C ARG A 943 5.04 -23.00 -53.39
N ASN A 944 6.08 -23.40 -54.12
CA ASN A 944 6.17 -23.16 -55.56
C ASN A 944 5.08 -23.92 -56.32
N CYS A 945 4.78 -25.17 -55.93
CA CYS A 945 3.68 -25.97 -56.45
C CYS A 945 2.30 -25.32 -56.17
N LEU A 946 2.11 -24.71 -54.98
CA LEU A 946 0.91 -23.94 -54.67
C LEU A 946 0.75 -22.71 -55.59
N GLU A 947 1.81 -21.93 -55.74
CA GLU A 947 1.84 -20.72 -56.58
C GLU A 947 1.54 -21.08 -58.05
N GLN A 948 2.03 -22.23 -58.54
CA GLN A 948 1.71 -22.80 -59.86
C GLN A 948 0.29 -23.40 -59.98
N CYS A 949 -0.43 -23.61 -58.88
CA CYS A 949 -1.80 -24.14 -58.88
C CYS A 949 -2.88 -23.05 -58.68
N LEU A 950 -2.52 -21.78 -58.51
CA LEU A 950 -3.48 -20.69 -58.39
C LEU A 950 -4.38 -20.58 -59.64
N GLY A 951 -5.66 -20.25 -59.44
CA GLY A 951 -6.67 -20.27 -60.51
C GLY A 951 -7.15 -21.65 -60.96
N ASN A 952 -6.59 -22.76 -60.45
CA ASN A 952 -7.19 -24.08 -60.63
C ASN A 952 -8.37 -24.27 -59.65
N PRO A 953 -9.57 -24.72 -60.09
CA PRO A 953 -10.74 -24.80 -59.21
C PRO A 953 -10.57 -25.80 -58.04
N LEU A 954 -9.75 -26.84 -58.19
CA LEU A 954 -9.40 -27.75 -57.09
C LEU A 954 -8.44 -27.10 -56.08
N CYS A 955 -7.60 -26.16 -56.52
CA CYS A 955 -6.77 -25.34 -55.63
C CYS A 955 -7.63 -24.34 -54.85
N ASP A 956 -8.64 -23.74 -55.48
CA ASP A 956 -9.62 -22.89 -54.78
C ASP A 956 -10.33 -23.68 -53.67
N LEU A 957 -10.79 -24.90 -53.97
CA LEU A 957 -11.39 -25.81 -52.99
C LEU A 957 -10.44 -26.13 -51.82
N MET A 958 -9.19 -26.50 -52.13
CA MET A 958 -8.16 -26.73 -51.11
C MET A 958 -8.00 -25.52 -50.20
N LEU A 959 -7.87 -24.32 -50.77
CA LEU A 959 -7.69 -23.08 -50.02
C LEU A 959 -8.91 -22.73 -49.16
N MET A 960 -10.14 -22.90 -49.67
CA MET A 960 -11.36 -22.70 -48.88
C MET A 960 -11.39 -23.62 -47.65
N MET A 961 -11.10 -24.92 -47.81
CA MET A 961 -11.10 -25.88 -46.69
C MET A 961 -9.97 -25.61 -45.68
N VAL A 962 -8.75 -25.35 -46.17
CA VAL A 962 -7.60 -25.02 -45.30
C VAL A 962 -7.86 -23.78 -44.45
N LEU A 963 -8.36 -22.70 -45.06
CA LEU A 963 -8.62 -21.45 -44.35
C LEU A 963 -9.76 -21.61 -43.35
N THR A 964 -10.80 -22.38 -43.67
CA THR A 964 -11.93 -22.67 -42.76
C THR A 964 -11.48 -23.46 -41.53
N ILE A 965 -10.71 -24.54 -41.71
CA ILE A 965 -10.15 -25.33 -40.60
C ILE A 965 -9.15 -24.51 -39.77
N SER A 966 -8.39 -23.62 -40.40
CA SER A 966 -7.38 -22.78 -39.72
C SER A 966 -7.96 -21.55 -39.02
N ALA A 967 -9.19 -21.14 -39.38
CA ALA A 967 -9.93 -20.05 -38.75
C ALA A 967 -10.54 -20.45 -37.38
N SER A 968 -10.71 -21.75 -37.11
CA SER A 968 -11.27 -22.26 -35.86
C SER A 968 -10.48 -21.81 -34.62
N SER A 969 -11.18 -21.35 -33.58
CA SER A 969 -10.56 -20.95 -32.30
C SER A 969 -9.96 -22.13 -31.51
N VAL A 970 -10.32 -23.37 -31.82
CA VAL A 970 -9.59 -24.58 -31.42
C VAL A 970 -8.90 -25.22 -32.63
N THR A 971 -7.94 -26.13 -32.44
CA THR A 971 -7.49 -26.97 -33.56
C THR A 971 -8.48 -28.11 -33.75
N PRO A 972 -9.15 -28.24 -34.92
CA PRO A 972 -10.03 -29.36 -35.19
C PRO A 972 -9.21 -30.65 -35.36
N HIS A 973 -9.74 -31.77 -34.88
CA HIS A 973 -9.19 -33.09 -35.18
C HIS A 973 -10.28 -34.15 -35.31
N ILE A 974 -9.88 -35.32 -35.80
CA ILE A 974 -10.66 -36.56 -35.78
C ILE A 974 -9.91 -37.53 -34.86
N ALA A 975 -10.54 -37.98 -33.78
CA ALA A 975 -9.93 -38.96 -32.87
C ALA A 975 -9.87 -40.37 -33.51
N PRO A 976 -9.13 -41.34 -32.94
CA PRO A 976 -9.15 -42.72 -33.42
C PRO A 976 -10.56 -43.32 -33.30
N LYS A 977 -11.03 -43.95 -34.37
CA LYS A 977 -12.38 -44.54 -34.56
C LYS A 977 -13.53 -43.54 -34.63
N GLU A 978 -13.27 -42.23 -34.64
CA GLU A 978 -14.27 -41.19 -34.89
C GLU A 978 -14.31 -40.77 -36.37
N HIS A 979 -15.44 -40.20 -36.79
CA HIS A 979 -15.65 -39.59 -38.12
C HIS A 979 -16.13 -38.12 -38.03
N THR A 980 -16.34 -37.62 -36.81
CA THR A 980 -16.81 -36.26 -36.50
C THR A 980 -15.66 -35.38 -36.03
N PHE A 981 -15.68 -34.09 -36.37
CA PHE A 981 -14.70 -33.13 -35.86
C PHE A 981 -14.90 -32.84 -34.38
N SER A 982 -13.82 -32.90 -33.62
CA SER A 982 -13.76 -32.62 -32.18
C SER A 982 -12.50 -31.78 -31.84
N GLU A 983 -12.42 -31.23 -30.63
CA GLU A 983 -11.32 -30.37 -30.20
C GLU A 983 -10.02 -31.15 -29.90
N ALA A 984 -8.90 -30.75 -30.49
CA ALA A 984 -7.61 -31.37 -30.23
C ALA A 984 -7.04 -30.96 -28.85
N PRO A 985 -6.47 -31.89 -28.04
CA PRO A 985 -5.94 -31.60 -26.68
C PRO A 985 -4.85 -30.54 -26.55
N LYS A 986 -4.29 -30.03 -27.66
CA LYS A 986 -3.32 -28.92 -27.70
C LYS A 986 -3.53 -28.09 -28.96
N LYS A 987 -4.03 -26.85 -28.80
CA LYS A 987 -4.13 -25.85 -29.89
C LYS A 987 -2.78 -25.64 -30.58
N LYS A 988 -2.81 -25.61 -31.90
CA LYS A 988 -1.67 -25.36 -32.80
C LYS A 988 -1.69 -23.90 -33.27
N ASP A 989 -0.57 -23.42 -33.80
CA ASP A 989 -0.52 -22.12 -34.49
C ASP A 989 -1.25 -22.23 -35.84
N SER A 990 -2.29 -21.42 -36.06
CA SER A 990 -3.13 -21.51 -37.27
C SER A 990 -2.37 -21.32 -38.59
N ALA A 991 -1.28 -20.53 -38.60
CA ALA A 991 -0.49 -20.33 -39.82
C ALA A 991 0.37 -21.57 -40.11
N LEU A 992 0.98 -22.15 -39.06
CA LEU A 992 1.67 -23.44 -39.18
C LEU A 992 0.69 -24.54 -39.61
N LEU A 993 -0.50 -24.61 -39.01
CA LEU A 993 -1.54 -25.58 -39.39
C LEU A 993 -1.88 -25.43 -40.89
N ALA A 994 -2.20 -24.22 -41.34
CA ALA A 994 -2.57 -23.94 -42.72
C ALA A 994 -1.49 -24.38 -43.74
N ALA A 995 -0.23 -23.99 -43.52
CA ALA A 995 0.87 -24.36 -44.42
C ALA A 995 1.12 -25.88 -44.43
N ASN A 996 1.04 -26.56 -43.28
CA ASN A 996 1.21 -28.02 -43.21
C ASN A 996 0.02 -28.78 -43.84
N MET A 997 -1.21 -28.23 -43.77
CA MET A 997 -2.37 -28.78 -44.49
C MET A 997 -2.17 -28.67 -46.00
N VAL A 998 -1.83 -27.48 -46.51
CA VAL A 998 -1.55 -27.28 -47.94
C VAL A 998 -0.46 -28.22 -48.43
N THR A 999 0.67 -28.33 -47.71
CA THR A 999 1.74 -29.27 -48.06
C THR A 999 1.22 -30.71 -48.17
N ARG A 1000 0.44 -31.22 -47.19
CA ARG A 1000 -0.09 -32.60 -47.23
C ARG A 1000 -1.18 -32.77 -48.31
N MET A 1001 -1.96 -31.74 -48.61
CA MET A 1001 -3.02 -31.78 -49.63
C MET A 1001 -2.47 -31.74 -51.06
N LEU A 1002 -1.39 -30.98 -51.30
CA LEU A 1002 -0.70 -30.90 -52.59
C LEU A 1002 -0.08 -32.23 -53.02
N TRP A 1003 0.36 -33.08 -52.09
CA TRP A 1003 0.89 -34.42 -52.41
C TRP A 1003 -0.10 -35.26 -53.23
N PHE A 1004 -1.41 -35.09 -53.01
CA PHE A 1004 -2.47 -35.79 -53.74
C PHE A 1004 -2.94 -35.03 -54.98
N LEU A 1005 -2.86 -33.70 -54.99
CA LEU A 1005 -3.25 -32.87 -56.15
C LEU A 1005 -2.19 -32.86 -57.27
N ARG A 1006 -0.92 -32.95 -56.90
CA ARG A 1006 0.25 -32.96 -57.80
C ARG A 1006 1.22 -34.07 -57.40
N PRO A 1007 0.84 -35.35 -57.51
CA PRO A 1007 1.67 -36.46 -57.03
C PRO A 1007 3.03 -36.56 -57.75
N THR A 1008 3.13 -36.08 -58.99
CA THR A 1008 4.39 -36.00 -59.76
C THR A 1008 5.39 -34.98 -59.22
N ASP A 1009 4.95 -34.00 -58.42
CA ASP A 1009 5.80 -32.92 -57.91
C ASP A 1009 6.57 -33.28 -56.63
N PHE A 1010 6.35 -34.46 -56.04
CA PHE A 1010 6.90 -34.82 -54.73
C PHE A 1010 7.46 -36.25 -54.68
N PRO A 1011 8.52 -36.52 -53.90
CA PRO A 1011 9.14 -37.84 -53.80
C PRO A 1011 8.28 -38.84 -53.02
N TRP A 1012 7.50 -39.64 -53.77
CA TRP A 1012 6.75 -40.81 -53.28
C TRP A 1012 7.58 -42.10 -53.24
N GLY A 1013 8.64 -42.21 -54.06
CA GLY A 1013 9.33 -43.47 -54.35
C GLY A 1013 10.44 -43.89 -53.38
N ASN A 1014 11.00 -45.08 -53.64
CA ASN A 1014 12.07 -45.68 -52.84
C ASN A 1014 13.50 -45.26 -53.23
N LYS A 1015 13.69 -44.59 -54.37
CA LYS A 1015 14.98 -43.98 -54.75
C LYS A 1015 15.13 -42.64 -54.04
N ASP A 1016 16.34 -42.33 -53.56
CA ASP A 1016 16.67 -41.01 -53.03
C ASP A 1016 17.32 -40.16 -54.12
N ASP A 1017 16.91 -38.89 -54.22
CA ASP A 1017 17.68 -37.85 -54.92
C ASP A 1017 18.51 -37.02 -53.93
N GLY A 1018 18.35 -37.23 -52.62
CA GLY A 1018 19.06 -36.52 -51.55
C GLY A 1018 18.64 -35.06 -51.34
N SER A 1019 17.84 -34.48 -52.25
CA SER A 1019 17.56 -33.04 -52.32
C SER A 1019 16.26 -32.64 -51.60
N ILE A 1020 15.23 -33.49 -51.62
CA ILE A 1020 13.91 -33.23 -51.02
C ILE A 1020 13.51 -34.41 -50.14
N LEU A 1021 13.00 -34.14 -48.93
CA LEU A 1021 12.65 -35.20 -48.00
C LEU A 1021 11.46 -36.04 -48.51
N ARG A 1022 11.55 -37.37 -48.42
CA ARG A 1022 10.51 -38.30 -48.90
C ARG A 1022 9.18 -38.10 -48.17
N ILE A 1023 8.05 -38.29 -48.87
CA ILE A 1023 6.70 -38.12 -48.28
C ILE A 1023 6.49 -38.98 -47.02
N SER A 1024 7.00 -40.21 -46.99
CA SER A 1024 6.90 -41.12 -45.84
C SER A 1024 7.63 -40.62 -44.58
N GLU A 1025 8.68 -39.82 -44.76
CA GLU A 1025 9.46 -39.21 -43.67
C GLU A 1025 8.91 -37.84 -43.30
N MET A 1026 8.57 -37.02 -44.29
CA MET A 1026 7.92 -35.72 -44.12
C MET A 1026 6.57 -35.87 -43.40
N THR A 1027 5.83 -36.96 -43.62
CA THR A 1027 4.62 -37.31 -42.86
C THR A 1027 4.89 -37.34 -41.36
N LYS A 1028 5.98 -37.98 -40.90
CA LYS A 1028 6.37 -38.02 -39.48
C LYS A 1028 6.65 -36.61 -38.92
N LYS A 1029 7.17 -35.72 -39.77
CA LYS A 1029 7.43 -34.30 -39.46
C LYS A 1029 6.18 -33.40 -39.50
N ILE A 1030 5.07 -33.85 -40.10
CA ILE A 1030 3.81 -33.09 -40.26
C ILE A 1030 2.71 -33.57 -39.31
N GLU A 1031 2.58 -34.88 -39.08
CA GLU A 1031 1.43 -35.49 -38.41
C GLU A 1031 1.18 -34.97 -37.00
N HIS A 1032 2.25 -34.84 -36.20
CA HIS A 1032 2.20 -34.30 -34.84
C HIS A 1032 1.83 -32.79 -34.78
N LYS A 1033 1.79 -32.10 -35.93
CA LYS A 1033 1.34 -30.69 -36.05
C LYS A 1033 -0.18 -30.56 -36.22
N GLY A 1034 -0.92 -31.67 -36.28
CA GLY A 1034 -2.40 -31.69 -36.33
C GLY A 1034 -2.98 -32.05 -37.70
N VAL A 1035 -2.15 -32.40 -38.68
CA VAL A 1035 -2.58 -32.71 -40.05
C VAL A 1035 -2.42 -34.20 -40.31
N SER A 1036 -3.51 -34.96 -40.21
CA SER A 1036 -3.56 -36.41 -40.43
C SER A 1036 -4.45 -36.78 -41.63
N ASN A 1037 -4.28 -37.98 -42.18
CA ASN A 1037 -5.15 -38.46 -43.26
C ASN A 1037 -6.61 -38.65 -42.81
N ARG A 1038 -6.90 -38.86 -41.51
CA ARG A 1038 -8.29 -38.85 -41.01
C ARG A 1038 -8.97 -37.50 -41.30
N VAL A 1039 -8.28 -36.39 -41.04
CA VAL A 1039 -8.80 -35.03 -41.35
C VAL A 1039 -9.01 -34.85 -42.86
N LEU A 1040 -8.08 -35.33 -43.71
CA LEU A 1040 -8.23 -35.21 -45.17
C LEU A 1040 -9.38 -36.08 -45.73
N ARG A 1041 -9.61 -37.27 -45.14
CA ARG A 1041 -10.73 -38.16 -45.47
C ARG A 1041 -12.08 -37.53 -45.09
N GLU A 1042 -12.19 -36.94 -43.89
CA GLU A 1042 -13.44 -36.29 -43.46
C GLU A 1042 -13.65 -34.88 -44.05
N LEU A 1043 -12.62 -34.23 -44.59
CA LEU A 1043 -12.80 -33.12 -45.55
C LEU A 1043 -13.26 -33.58 -46.93
N GLY A 1044 -13.20 -34.89 -47.23
CA GLY A 1044 -13.50 -35.44 -48.56
C GLY A 1044 -12.42 -35.18 -49.61
N TRP A 1045 -11.22 -34.76 -49.21
CA TRP A 1045 -10.11 -34.47 -50.13
C TRP A 1045 -9.46 -35.73 -50.70
N ILE A 1046 -9.37 -36.79 -49.88
CA ILE A 1046 -8.83 -38.09 -50.28
C ILE A 1046 -9.88 -39.19 -50.22
N ALA A 1047 -9.83 -40.09 -51.21
CA ALA A 1047 -10.42 -41.41 -51.12
C ALA A 1047 -9.42 -42.36 -50.46
N VAL A 1048 -9.92 -43.40 -49.78
CA VAL A 1048 -9.12 -44.38 -49.04
C VAL A 1048 -9.70 -45.76 -49.30
N GLU A 1049 -8.87 -46.69 -49.78
CA GLU A 1049 -9.28 -48.06 -50.12
C GLU A 1049 -9.18 -49.03 -48.93
N SER A 1050 -8.48 -48.63 -47.86
CA SER A 1050 -8.23 -49.45 -46.68
C SER A 1050 -9.15 -49.10 -45.50
N ASN A 1051 -9.79 -50.11 -44.90
CA ASN A 1051 -10.58 -50.00 -43.66
C ASN A 1051 -9.74 -49.70 -42.39
N ARG A 1052 -8.55 -49.10 -42.52
CA ARG A 1052 -7.71 -48.68 -41.40
C ARG A 1052 -8.21 -47.36 -40.83
N ASP A 1053 -8.30 -47.30 -39.49
CA ASP A 1053 -8.59 -46.07 -38.75
C ASP A 1053 -7.77 -44.88 -39.23
N SER A 1054 -6.45 -45.08 -39.32
CA SER A 1054 -5.44 -44.11 -39.73
C SER A 1054 -4.87 -44.50 -41.10
N PRO A 1055 -5.38 -43.93 -42.22
CA PRO A 1055 -4.94 -44.29 -43.56
C PRO A 1055 -3.48 -43.92 -43.81
N ARG A 1056 -2.70 -44.78 -44.49
CA ARG A 1056 -1.38 -44.37 -45.00
C ARG A 1056 -1.52 -43.58 -46.29
N ASN A 1057 -0.58 -42.70 -46.59
CA ASN A 1057 -0.59 -41.93 -47.84
C ASN A 1057 -0.57 -42.84 -49.08
N SER A 1058 0.11 -43.99 -49.00
CA SER A 1058 0.15 -45.02 -50.06
C SER A 1058 -1.14 -45.83 -50.21
N GLU A 1059 -2.11 -45.65 -49.31
CA GLU A 1059 -3.42 -46.31 -49.27
C GLU A 1059 -4.54 -45.27 -49.49
N SER A 1060 -4.17 -44.08 -49.97
CA SER A 1060 -5.02 -42.91 -50.16
C SER A 1060 -4.78 -42.30 -51.54
N THR A 1061 -5.85 -41.96 -52.25
CA THR A 1061 -5.82 -41.28 -53.55
C THR A 1061 -6.55 -39.94 -53.46
N LEU A 1062 -6.35 -39.03 -54.42
CA LEU A 1062 -7.20 -37.85 -54.51
C LEU A 1062 -8.65 -38.29 -54.77
N SER A 1063 -9.63 -37.69 -54.10
CA SER A 1063 -11.04 -37.98 -54.35
C SER A 1063 -11.41 -37.76 -55.83
N PRO A 1064 -12.36 -38.53 -56.40
CA PRO A 1064 -12.81 -38.38 -57.77
C PRO A 1064 -13.15 -36.93 -58.12
N VAL A 1065 -12.60 -36.43 -59.23
CA VAL A 1065 -12.58 -35.01 -59.59
C VAL A 1065 -13.99 -34.40 -59.64
N ASP A 1066 -14.99 -35.14 -60.12
CA ASP A 1066 -16.38 -34.68 -60.18
C ASP A 1066 -16.98 -34.43 -58.79
N LYS A 1067 -16.61 -35.25 -57.79
CA LYS A 1067 -17.04 -35.07 -56.39
C LYS A 1067 -16.38 -33.83 -55.77
N LEU A 1068 -15.14 -33.53 -56.16
CA LEU A 1068 -14.44 -32.32 -55.73
C LEU A 1068 -15.03 -31.07 -56.40
N PHE A 1069 -15.32 -31.08 -57.70
CA PHE A 1069 -16.01 -29.96 -58.36
C PHE A 1069 -17.43 -29.73 -57.81
N LEU A 1070 -18.17 -30.80 -57.47
CA LEU A 1070 -19.45 -30.68 -56.79
C LEU A 1070 -19.30 -30.01 -55.41
N LEU A 1071 -18.37 -30.48 -54.56
CA LEU A 1071 -18.07 -29.85 -53.27
C LEU A 1071 -17.63 -28.39 -53.41
N GLN A 1072 -16.84 -28.06 -54.42
CA GLN A 1072 -16.45 -26.67 -54.70
C GLN A 1072 -17.69 -25.82 -55.04
N LYS A 1073 -18.58 -26.31 -55.92
CA LYS A 1073 -19.80 -25.62 -56.32
C LYS A 1073 -20.76 -25.41 -55.15
N GLU A 1074 -20.92 -26.43 -54.29
CA GLU A 1074 -21.69 -26.35 -53.04
C GLU A 1074 -21.12 -25.26 -52.12
N LEU A 1075 -19.82 -25.29 -51.81
CA LEU A 1075 -19.19 -24.29 -50.95
C LEU A 1075 -19.26 -22.88 -51.56
N LEU A 1076 -19.09 -22.72 -52.88
CA LEU A 1076 -19.23 -21.42 -53.55
C LEU A 1076 -20.66 -20.87 -53.45
N ALA A 1077 -21.69 -21.71 -53.59
CA ALA A 1077 -23.08 -21.30 -53.40
C ALA A 1077 -23.39 -20.92 -51.94
N LEU A 1078 -22.86 -21.69 -50.98
CA LEU A 1078 -23.04 -21.48 -49.54
C LEU A 1078 -22.28 -20.26 -49.00
N ARG A 1079 -21.48 -19.51 -49.78
CA ARG A 1079 -20.71 -18.36 -49.27
C ARG A 1079 -21.55 -17.25 -48.63
N ASN A 1080 -22.84 -17.15 -48.95
CA ASN A 1080 -23.78 -16.20 -48.34
C ASN A 1080 -24.63 -16.81 -47.20
N ASP A 1081 -24.35 -18.06 -46.82
CA ASP A 1081 -24.86 -18.76 -45.64
C ASP A 1081 -23.68 -19.32 -44.83
N PRO A 1082 -23.13 -18.54 -43.88
CA PRO A 1082 -22.04 -19.00 -43.03
C PRO A 1082 -22.36 -20.27 -42.21
N GLN A 1083 -23.63 -20.51 -41.85
CA GLN A 1083 -23.99 -21.71 -41.09
C GLN A 1083 -23.89 -22.95 -41.99
N GLY A 1084 -24.55 -22.93 -43.15
CA GLY A 1084 -24.48 -24.02 -44.13
C GLY A 1084 -23.06 -24.25 -44.67
N PHE A 1085 -22.30 -23.20 -44.96
CA PHE A 1085 -20.91 -23.31 -45.42
C PHE A 1085 -20.03 -24.03 -44.39
N ILE A 1086 -20.08 -23.61 -43.13
CA ILE A 1086 -19.24 -24.17 -42.06
C ILE A 1086 -19.70 -25.59 -41.74
N GLY A 1087 -21.01 -25.82 -41.61
CA GLY A 1087 -21.56 -27.16 -41.41
C GLY A 1087 -21.20 -28.14 -42.54
N ARG A 1088 -21.11 -27.66 -43.78
CA ARG A 1088 -20.70 -28.46 -44.95
C ARG A 1088 -19.22 -28.87 -44.94
N VAL A 1089 -18.34 -28.04 -44.36
CA VAL A 1089 -16.89 -28.34 -44.19
C VAL A 1089 -16.64 -29.24 -42.99
N PHE A 1090 -17.29 -28.98 -41.85
CA PHE A 1090 -17.13 -29.77 -40.62
C PHE A 1090 -18.04 -31.01 -40.54
N ARG A 1091 -18.92 -31.22 -41.53
CA ARG A 1091 -19.97 -32.26 -41.55
C ARG A 1091 -20.76 -32.33 -40.23
N SER A 1092 -21.17 -31.16 -39.73
CA SER A 1092 -21.77 -31.01 -38.41
C SER A 1092 -22.68 -29.79 -38.34
N ASP A 1093 -23.91 -29.99 -37.86
CA ASP A 1093 -24.87 -28.91 -37.60
C ASP A 1093 -24.63 -28.18 -36.27
N ASP A 1094 -23.57 -28.54 -35.53
CA ASP A 1094 -23.22 -27.90 -34.26
C ASP A 1094 -22.73 -26.45 -34.50
N ARG A 1095 -23.54 -25.50 -34.03
CA ARG A 1095 -23.29 -24.05 -34.11
C ARG A 1095 -21.97 -23.63 -33.43
N ILE A 1096 -21.37 -24.44 -32.54
CA ILE A 1096 -20.06 -24.14 -31.97
C ILE A 1096 -18.97 -23.98 -33.05
N TRP A 1097 -19.07 -24.68 -34.18
CA TRP A 1097 -18.12 -24.52 -35.28
C TRP A 1097 -18.27 -23.17 -35.99
N VAL A 1098 -19.49 -22.63 -36.04
CA VAL A 1098 -19.77 -21.27 -36.57
C VAL A 1098 -19.18 -20.21 -35.63
N GLU A 1099 -19.34 -20.37 -34.31
CA GLU A 1099 -18.70 -19.48 -33.31
C GLU A 1099 -17.16 -19.57 -33.40
N ARG A 1100 -16.61 -20.78 -33.50
CA ARG A 1100 -15.16 -21.05 -33.60
C ARG A 1100 -14.53 -20.48 -34.86
N CYS A 1101 -15.19 -20.57 -36.02
CA CYS A 1101 -14.70 -20.05 -37.31
C CYS A 1101 -15.14 -18.61 -37.63
N SER A 1102 -15.76 -17.91 -36.67
CA SER A 1102 -16.25 -16.53 -36.78
C SER A 1102 -15.26 -15.50 -37.36
N SER A 1103 -13.94 -15.74 -37.34
CA SER A 1103 -12.96 -14.82 -37.94
C SER A 1103 -13.05 -14.69 -39.46
N ILE A 1104 -13.66 -15.66 -40.16
CA ILE A 1104 -13.95 -15.60 -41.61
C ILE A 1104 -15.40 -15.24 -41.92
N ILE A 1105 -16.21 -14.88 -40.92
CA ILE A 1105 -17.58 -14.41 -41.09
C ILE A 1105 -17.59 -12.88 -41.02
N ARG A 1106 -18.22 -12.21 -41.99
CA ARG A 1106 -18.43 -10.76 -41.96
C ARG A 1106 -19.88 -10.38 -42.23
N GLU A 1107 -20.32 -9.29 -41.63
CA GLU A 1107 -21.47 -8.52 -42.08
C GLU A 1107 -21.22 -8.04 -43.52
N GLY A 1108 -22.24 -8.15 -44.37
CA GLY A 1108 -22.14 -8.01 -45.83
C GLY A 1108 -22.19 -6.59 -46.35
#